data_AF-A0AA37W8H6-F1
#
_entry.id   AF-A0AA37W8H6-F1
#
_cell.length_a   1.000
_cell.length_b   1.000
_cell.length_c   1.000
_cell.angle_alpha   90.00
_cell.angle_beta   90.00
_cell.angle_gamma   90.00
#
_symmetry.space_group_name_H-M   'P 1'
#
loop_
_entity.id
_entity.type
_entity.pdbx_description
1 polymer ?
#
loop_
_entity_poly.entity_id
_entity_poly.type
_entity_poly.pdbx_seq_one_letter_code
_entity_poly.pdbx_strand_id
1 'polypeptide(L)'
;MKTLKPIYLSVALASFSANTHAELQWLDENSLSGVTGQAGLTVEIDAKVEIDQLSYTDDGNPLSLEGVSIHKTGDDTQGAHGYVMIDITADGEMQVRHIAEQAHLQVDDIRVDSDNTAPNSFGTIALDFDMENYFQFSGGGLYHAGKGMTVSNYNSRIFGLLRDENGDVQVDGSGNPITKGAEFFYRDNGNDLMVSFDYEHWGTDWTLDVVDDPYKSGQEALLITYPDHHFSLTVDQIKFKTRDTANNNFTSDPNNSGLDAQPNVGMITASADVNGELYISAGGKDPVQGLTFNYDQTLSNGDFRYIDTDSQGKQYEVALTGVTHQSQVTNLTFDVIGDSVWLQTERSEGTIDVENIYMGTEYNAGNDIGKTSLGSVHVDYLFEDQTINGTTYTNSLQLTPKGNQYGGDQGITINTNWSLANADIGYTDNGNTVWVSGIQSYGSGAVTFDLIDADYLYANNTVPSSEDPFFDGVRIGFEDVVAHYSIDGFKVGDDKNSATLQGGTELLLPLQVFQEADFTLNGHVTLLPGGADNDGLTFNSDLHLTDTTFGISVDEDRSGLWLDDVTYDIYMRDAKLDVTSDGLVFNRGWYASTMDIGNVRLGDKQSGDSLGRVVLSRLEHESTLSISSGGAGGVCIGGSGGDSTSCGVSGGRWEDRGDQGVTVAINSKFVDKDSLTADELAIVNGMDPNADTRIAWYRPDGKVGIEAVGISTNDKGLTVELGLDVAETVVKDVDQADGLLKRVLLDPTGQEELVADADLASKLASGYTNPVGFAVDTKIEFEQLNIDRINMNHHVGGAQPIFYGAQFENVSLRANITATPIR
;
A
#
# COMPACT_ATOMS: atom_id res chain seq x y z
N MET A 1 -23.28 17.99 63.41
CA MET A 1 -22.52 18.21 64.67
C MET A 1 -21.49 17.09 64.82
N LYS A 2 -20.19 17.44 64.86
CA LYS A 2 -19.01 16.68 65.38
C LYS A 2 -18.75 15.26 64.81
N THR A 3 -17.81 15.09 63.86
CA THR A 3 -16.35 14.78 63.99
C THR A 3 -16.00 13.40 64.57
N LEU A 4 -15.33 12.56 63.77
CA LEU A 4 -14.09 11.82 64.09
C LEU A 4 -13.55 11.08 62.84
N LYS A 5 -12.28 11.33 62.50
CA LYS A 5 -11.47 10.68 61.43
C LYS A 5 -10.65 9.52 62.00
N PRO A 6 -10.37 8.48 61.20
CA PRO A 6 -9.13 7.72 61.31
C PRO A 6 -8.35 7.73 59.97
N ILE A 7 -7.19 8.39 59.95
CA ILE A 7 -6.16 8.25 58.90
C ILE A 7 -4.97 7.61 59.60
N TYR A 8 -4.74 6.32 59.32
CA TYR A 8 -3.50 5.60 59.61
C TYR A 8 -3.34 4.53 58.53
N LEU A 9 -2.82 4.90 57.36
CA LEU A 9 -2.14 3.94 56.45
C LEU A 9 -1.14 4.59 55.46
N SER A 10 -0.96 5.90 55.48
CA SER A 10 -0.09 6.62 54.51
C SER A 10 1.32 6.95 55.01
N VAL A 11 1.85 6.24 56.02
CA VAL A 11 3.17 6.56 56.64
C VAL A 11 4.19 5.40 56.54
N ALA A 12 3.89 4.30 55.84
CA ALA A 12 4.78 3.12 55.82
C ALA A 12 5.59 2.88 54.53
N LEU A 13 5.42 3.66 53.46
CA LEU A 13 6.11 3.44 52.18
C LEU A 13 7.07 4.57 51.76
N ALA A 14 7.23 5.62 52.58
CA ALA A 14 8.15 6.73 52.31
C ALA A 14 9.56 6.53 52.89
N SER A 15 9.96 5.29 53.15
CA SER A 15 11.25 5.01 53.78
C SER A 15 11.82 3.72 53.23
N PHE A 16 12.48 3.81 52.06
CA PHE A 16 13.77 3.19 51.75
C PHE A 16 14.16 3.50 50.30
N SER A 17 14.76 4.67 50.07
CA SER A 17 15.84 4.83 49.08
C SER A 17 16.91 5.72 49.72
N ALA A 18 18.12 5.19 49.79
CA ALA A 18 19.19 5.67 50.65
C ALA A 18 19.90 6.89 50.05
N ASN A 19 19.90 7.98 50.80
CA ASN A 19 20.98 8.95 51.02
C ASN A 19 22.06 9.09 49.92
N THR A 20 21.76 9.87 48.88
CA THR A 20 22.73 10.83 48.34
C THR A 20 22.36 12.21 48.88
N HIS A 21 22.93 12.59 50.02
CA HIS A 21 22.85 13.96 50.50
C HIS A 21 23.82 14.83 49.71
N ALA A 22 23.38 15.35 48.57
CA ALA A 22 23.91 16.60 48.07
C ALA A 22 23.32 17.72 48.94
N GLU A 23 24.07 18.19 49.94
CA GLU A 23 23.69 19.37 50.71
C GLU A 23 23.85 20.59 49.79
N LEU A 24 22.74 21.08 49.22
CA LEU A 24 22.72 22.34 48.46
C LEU A 24 23.04 23.49 49.42
N GLN A 25 24.29 23.95 49.38
CA GLN A 25 24.75 25.09 50.14
C GLN A 25 24.39 26.37 49.38
N TRP A 26 23.50 27.19 49.94
CA TRP A 26 23.15 28.49 49.37
C TRP A 26 24.38 29.40 49.35
N LEU A 27 24.82 29.81 48.16
CA LEU A 27 25.86 30.82 47.96
C LEU A 27 25.29 32.21 48.30
N ASP A 28 26.11 33.09 48.88
CA ASP A 28 25.71 34.49 49.12
C ASP A 28 25.63 35.30 47.81
N GLU A 29 24.86 36.39 47.78
CA GLU A 29 24.69 37.25 46.58
C GLU A 29 26.01 37.74 45.97
N ASN A 30 27.07 37.90 46.76
CA ASN A 30 28.39 38.33 46.27
C ASN A 30 29.14 37.21 45.54
N SER A 31 28.93 35.97 45.99
CA SER A 31 29.47 34.76 45.37
C SER A 31 28.69 34.44 44.09
N LEU A 32 27.36 34.58 44.11
CA LEU A 32 26.48 34.43 42.93
C LEU A 32 26.72 35.50 41.86
N SER A 33 27.05 36.74 42.25
CA SER A 33 27.43 37.82 41.32
C SER A 33 28.74 37.54 40.55
N GLY A 34 29.58 36.61 41.03
CA GLY A 34 30.82 36.19 40.39
C GLY A 34 30.71 34.90 39.58
N VAL A 35 29.59 34.18 39.67
CA VAL A 35 29.32 32.97 38.88
C VAL A 35 28.71 33.38 37.55
N THR A 36 29.55 33.68 36.56
CA THR A 36 29.14 33.69 35.15
C THR A 36 29.20 32.26 34.63
N GLY A 37 28.20 31.45 34.96
CA GLY A 37 28.07 30.10 34.43
C GLY A 37 27.65 30.13 32.97
N GLN A 38 28.62 30.24 32.06
CA GLN A 38 28.48 29.90 30.62
C GLN A 38 28.78 28.41 30.37
N ALA A 39 28.76 27.57 31.41
CA ALA A 39 29.04 26.16 31.26
C ALA A 39 27.71 25.42 31.07
N GLY A 40 27.52 24.80 29.90
CA GLY A 40 26.44 23.87 29.66
C GLY A 40 26.40 22.72 30.69
N LEU A 41 25.23 22.12 30.85
CA LEU A 41 24.96 20.98 31.71
C LEU A 41 25.05 19.70 30.89
N THR A 42 25.98 18.80 31.23
CA THR A 42 25.98 17.42 30.71
C THR A 42 25.45 16.48 31.79
N VAL A 43 24.41 15.73 31.46
CA VAL A 43 23.84 14.67 32.29
C VAL A 43 24.15 13.34 31.62
N GLU A 44 24.88 12.48 32.32
CA GLU A 44 25.09 11.08 31.96
C GLU A 44 24.07 10.23 32.73
N ILE A 45 23.37 9.36 32.02
CA ILE A 45 22.24 8.59 32.54
C ILE A 45 22.48 7.11 32.21
N ASP A 46 22.56 6.28 33.25
CA ASP A 46 22.41 4.83 33.16
C ASP A 46 21.09 4.47 33.85
N ALA A 47 20.02 4.35 33.08
CA ALA A 47 18.67 4.18 33.62
C ALA A 47 18.06 2.85 33.20
N LYS A 48 17.68 2.06 34.21
CA LYS A 48 16.69 1.00 34.04
C LYS A 48 15.35 1.53 34.54
N VAL A 49 14.35 1.58 33.67
CA VAL A 49 13.00 2.06 33.98
C VAL A 49 12.04 0.89 33.84
N GLU A 50 11.17 0.70 34.84
CA GLU A 50 10.06 -0.26 34.81
C GLU A 50 8.82 0.50 35.30
N ILE A 51 7.77 0.51 34.49
CA ILE A 51 6.48 1.14 34.78
C ILE A 51 5.40 0.07 34.57
N ASP A 52 4.72 -0.32 35.65
CA ASP A 52 3.68 -1.34 35.60
C ASP A 52 2.57 -0.98 34.59
N GLN A 53 2.11 0.28 34.60
CA GLN A 53 1.05 0.74 33.71
C GLN A 53 1.11 2.27 33.49
N LEU A 54 0.92 2.70 32.25
CA LEU A 54 0.61 4.07 31.85
C LEU A 54 -0.77 4.08 31.18
N SER A 55 -1.70 4.93 31.63
CA SER A 55 -3.05 4.98 31.05
C SER A 55 -3.49 6.40 30.71
N TYR A 56 -4.07 6.55 29.52
CA TYR A 56 -4.86 7.70 29.08
C TYR A 56 -6.34 7.32 29.22
N THR A 57 -7.16 8.18 29.80
CA THR A 57 -8.61 7.92 29.97
C THR A 57 -9.41 8.95 29.21
N ASP A 58 -10.28 8.47 28.33
CA ASP A 58 -11.21 9.25 27.52
C ASP A 58 -12.61 8.73 27.69
N ASP A 59 -13.60 9.60 27.93
CA ASP A 59 -15.00 9.19 28.13
C ASP A 59 -15.22 8.06 29.16
N GLY A 60 -14.29 7.96 30.12
CA GLY A 60 -14.29 6.93 31.15
C GLY A 60 -13.67 5.59 30.73
N ASN A 61 -13.21 5.46 29.49
CA ASN A 61 -12.53 4.29 28.92
C ASN A 61 -11.01 4.52 28.92
N PRO A 62 -10.20 3.60 29.48
CA PRO A 62 -8.76 3.72 29.46
C PRO A 62 -8.17 3.06 28.21
N LEU A 63 -7.23 3.77 27.58
CA LEU A 63 -6.17 3.19 26.76
C LEU A 63 -4.95 3.04 27.68
N SER A 64 -4.44 1.82 27.84
CA SER A 64 -3.30 1.55 28.74
C SER A 64 -2.17 0.81 28.06
N LEU A 65 -0.95 1.26 28.37
CA LEU A 65 0.30 0.56 28.12
C LEU A 65 0.70 -0.16 29.41
N GLU A 66 0.87 -1.47 29.37
CA GLU A 66 1.27 -2.29 30.52
C GLU A 66 2.70 -2.81 30.34
N GLY A 67 3.43 -2.96 31.45
CA GLY A 67 4.79 -3.51 31.44
C GLY A 67 5.79 -2.66 30.64
N VAL A 68 5.69 -1.33 30.73
CA VAL A 68 6.63 -0.45 30.00
C VAL A 68 8.01 -0.55 30.65
N SER A 69 9.03 -0.91 29.87
CA SER A 69 10.40 -1.02 30.36
C SER A 69 11.41 -0.36 29.43
N ILE A 70 12.46 0.20 30.04
CA ILE A 70 13.65 0.71 29.34
C ILE A 70 14.88 0.13 30.00
N HIS A 71 15.73 -0.54 29.24
CA HIS A 71 16.98 -1.12 29.73
C HIS A 71 18.00 -1.24 28.59
N LYS A 72 19.19 -1.78 28.87
CA LYS A 72 20.19 -2.03 27.85
C LYS A 72 19.75 -3.15 26.90
N THR A 73 19.91 -2.97 25.60
CA THR A 73 19.70 -4.02 24.59
C THR A 73 20.56 -5.25 24.90
N GLY A 74 19.93 -6.42 24.87
CA GLY A 74 20.57 -7.71 25.15
C GLY A 74 20.89 -8.01 26.62
N ASP A 75 20.72 -7.07 27.55
CA ASP A 75 20.93 -7.27 29.00
C ASP A 75 19.94 -6.44 29.84
N ASP A 76 18.82 -7.06 30.22
CA ASP A 76 17.76 -6.45 31.03
C ASP A 76 18.15 -6.15 32.49
N THR A 77 19.37 -6.54 32.91
CA THR A 77 19.89 -6.25 34.25
C THR A 77 20.62 -4.90 34.32
N GLN A 78 20.93 -4.31 33.16
CA GLN A 78 21.64 -3.03 33.05
C GLN A 78 20.71 -1.93 32.54
N GLY A 79 20.97 -0.68 32.96
CA GLY A 79 20.26 0.48 32.43
C GLY A 79 20.72 0.82 31.01
N ALA A 80 19.83 1.42 30.22
CA ALA A 80 20.21 2.04 28.96
C ALA A 80 21.13 3.24 29.24
N HIS A 81 22.17 3.39 28.44
CA HIS A 81 23.15 4.47 28.59
C HIS A 81 22.75 5.67 27.73
N GLY A 82 22.89 6.88 28.25
CA GLY A 82 22.58 8.08 27.48
C GLY A 82 23.21 9.37 28.02
N TYR A 83 23.33 10.34 27.13
CA TYR A 83 23.86 11.67 27.42
C TYR A 83 22.82 12.73 27.06
N VAL A 84 22.51 13.62 27.99
CA VAL A 84 21.72 14.83 27.73
C VAL A 84 22.61 16.04 27.99
N MET A 85 22.96 16.76 26.94
CA MET A 85 23.74 17.99 27.00
C MET A 85 22.80 19.17 26.77
N ILE A 86 22.74 20.09 27.73
CA ILE A 86 21.93 21.31 27.69
C ILE A 86 22.87 22.51 27.74
N ASP A 87 22.81 23.40 26.77
CA ASP A 87 23.59 24.64 26.76
C ASP A 87 22.70 25.85 26.47
N ILE A 88 23.14 27.04 26.89
CA ILE A 88 22.49 28.30 26.56
C ILE A 88 23.42 29.11 25.67
N THR A 89 22.99 29.39 24.44
CA THR A 89 23.79 30.12 23.46
C THR A 89 24.00 31.58 23.88
N ALA A 90 24.95 32.25 23.22
CA ALA A 90 25.21 33.68 23.46
C ALA A 90 23.98 34.57 23.18
N ASP A 91 23.08 34.10 22.32
CA ASP A 91 21.85 34.78 21.93
C ASP A 91 20.66 34.41 22.85
N GLY A 92 20.89 33.56 23.87
CA GLY A 92 19.92 33.19 24.90
C GLY A 92 19.00 32.03 24.53
N GLU A 93 19.35 31.27 23.48
CA GLU A 93 18.61 30.09 23.04
C GLU A 93 19.09 28.85 23.79
N MET A 94 18.19 27.90 24.03
CA MET A 94 18.54 26.65 24.71
C MET A 94 18.83 25.57 23.68
N GLN A 95 20.02 24.99 23.73
CA GLN A 95 20.40 23.83 22.91
C GLN A 95 20.31 22.56 23.74
N VAL A 96 19.75 21.51 23.17
CA VAL A 96 19.64 20.18 23.77
C VAL A 96 20.18 19.16 22.78
N ARG A 97 21.26 18.47 23.15
CA ARG A 97 21.73 17.28 22.45
C ARG A 97 21.44 16.06 23.32
N HIS A 98 20.70 15.10 22.76
CA HIS A 98 20.36 13.85 23.43
C HIS A 98 20.95 12.68 22.65
N ILE A 99 21.73 11.84 23.32
CA ILE A 99 22.28 10.60 22.77
C ILE A 99 21.78 9.45 23.64
N ALA A 100 21.25 8.41 23.02
CA ALA A 100 20.96 7.13 23.67
C ALA A 100 21.76 6.03 22.97
N GLU A 101 22.38 5.14 23.75
CA GLU A 101 23.20 4.05 23.23
C GLU A 101 22.65 2.71 23.73
N GLN A 102 22.42 1.77 22.80
CA GLN A 102 21.89 0.43 23.08
C GLN A 102 20.63 0.44 23.97
N ALA A 103 19.68 1.32 23.67
CA ALA A 103 18.44 1.40 24.41
C ALA A 103 17.43 0.37 23.89
N HIS A 104 16.89 -0.43 24.80
CA HIS A 104 15.72 -1.27 24.58
C HIS A 104 14.51 -0.63 25.23
N LEU A 105 13.47 -0.32 24.46
CA LEU A 105 12.16 0.12 24.95
C LEU A 105 11.15 -0.97 24.62
N GLN A 106 10.39 -1.45 25.62
CA GLN A 106 9.35 -2.45 25.43
C GLN A 106 8.04 -2.04 26.11
N VAL A 107 6.92 -2.41 25.49
CA VAL A 107 5.57 -2.37 26.06
C VAL A 107 4.97 -3.77 25.91
N ASP A 108 4.67 -4.41 27.04
CA ASP A 108 4.20 -5.80 27.08
C ASP A 108 2.80 -5.96 26.48
N ASP A 109 1.88 -5.08 26.85
CA ASP A 109 0.50 -5.10 26.36
C ASP A 109 -0.03 -3.69 26.14
N ILE A 110 -0.82 -3.52 25.08
CA ILE A 110 -1.54 -2.29 24.77
C ILE A 110 -3.02 -2.62 24.76
N ARG A 111 -3.77 -2.05 25.70
CA ARG A 111 -5.16 -2.44 25.95
C ARG A 111 -6.12 -1.26 25.89
N VAL A 112 -7.33 -1.56 25.44
CA VAL A 112 -8.49 -0.68 25.58
C VAL A 112 -9.55 -1.48 26.31
N ASP A 113 -9.64 -1.29 27.61
CA ASP A 113 -10.58 -2.06 28.44
C ASP A 113 -11.16 -1.19 29.55
N SER A 114 -12.45 -0.92 29.45
CA SER A 114 -13.19 -0.13 30.43
C SER A 114 -13.45 -0.86 31.76
N ASP A 115 -13.34 -2.18 31.82
CA ASP A 115 -13.72 -3.01 32.97
C ASP A 115 -12.59 -3.90 33.54
N ASN A 116 -11.44 -3.96 32.88
CA ASN A 116 -10.24 -4.74 33.26
C ASN A 116 -10.53 -6.25 33.43
N THR A 117 -11.48 -6.77 32.65
CA THR A 117 -11.86 -8.19 32.64
C THR A 117 -11.52 -8.91 31.36
N ALA A 118 -11.20 -8.20 30.28
CA ALA A 118 -10.82 -8.79 29.01
C ALA A 118 -9.29 -8.97 28.94
N PRO A 119 -8.79 -10.16 28.57
CA PRO A 119 -7.35 -10.38 28.34
C PRO A 119 -6.85 -9.72 27.03
N ASN A 120 -7.71 -8.98 26.32
CA ASN A 120 -7.42 -8.55 24.95
C ASN A 120 -6.35 -7.47 24.90
N SER A 121 -5.45 -7.56 23.93
CA SER A 121 -4.34 -6.63 23.73
C SER A 121 -4.03 -6.46 22.25
N PHE A 122 -3.54 -5.29 21.83
CA PHE A 122 -3.02 -5.12 20.48
C PHE A 122 -1.71 -5.87 20.26
N GLY A 123 -1.12 -6.44 21.32
CA GLY A 123 0.14 -7.16 21.30
C GLY A 123 1.25 -6.42 22.04
N THR A 124 2.46 -6.93 21.90
CA THR A 124 3.69 -6.36 22.48
C THR A 124 4.45 -5.60 21.39
N ILE A 125 5.03 -4.46 21.73
CA ILE A 125 5.99 -3.75 20.88
C ILE A 125 7.32 -3.58 21.59
N ALA A 126 8.42 -3.63 20.84
CA ALA A 126 9.73 -3.25 21.35
C ALA A 126 10.55 -2.50 20.30
N LEU A 127 11.55 -1.74 20.76
CA LEU A 127 12.50 -1.03 19.93
C LEU A 127 13.90 -1.12 20.55
N ASP A 128 14.85 -1.64 19.77
CA ASP A 128 16.28 -1.58 20.05
C ASP A 128 16.94 -0.52 19.19
N PHE A 129 17.58 0.47 19.83
CA PHE A 129 18.08 1.63 19.10
C PHE A 129 19.28 2.32 19.76
N ASP A 130 20.11 2.91 18.91
CA ASP A 130 20.95 4.05 19.21
C ASP A 130 20.24 5.31 18.64
N MET A 131 20.40 6.46 19.29
CA MET A 131 19.75 7.69 18.86
C MET A 131 20.63 8.90 19.14
N GLU A 132 20.60 9.86 18.22
CA GLU A 132 21.18 11.18 18.41
C GLU A 132 20.19 12.25 17.98
N ASN A 133 19.91 13.21 18.85
CA ASN A 133 19.08 14.36 18.52
C ASN A 133 19.77 15.65 18.91
N TYR A 134 19.57 16.69 18.11
CA TYR A 134 20.05 18.03 18.37
C TYR A 134 18.95 19.06 18.11
N PHE A 135 18.40 19.60 19.19
CA PHE A 135 17.35 20.59 19.17
C PHE A 135 17.85 21.92 19.70
N GLN A 136 17.35 23.01 19.12
CA GLN A 136 17.49 24.35 19.67
C GLN A 136 16.12 24.97 19.87
N PHE A 137 15.89 25.49 21.07
CA PHE A 137 14.65 26.10 21.49
C PHE A 137 14.87 27.59 21.69
N SER A 138 13.99 28.40 21.10
CA SER A 138 13.95 29.83 21.30
C SER A 138 12.52 30.30 21.54
N GLY A 139 12.39 31.44 22.22
CA GLY A 139 11.08 32.05 22.47
C GLY A 139 10.58 32.81 21.24
N GLY A 140 9.27 32.72 20.99
CA GLY A 140 8.62 33.35 19.85
C GLY A 140 8.09 32.32 18.86
N GLY A 141 6.87 32.52 18.41
CA GLY A 141 6.22 31.78 17.33
C GLY A 141 5.73 32.73 16.23
N LEU A 142 5.07 32.16 15.21
CA LEU A 142 4.72 32.86 13.97
C LEU A 142 3.59 33.88 14.18
N TYR A 143 2.58 33.49 14.95
CA TYR A 143 1.29 34.18 14.95
C TYR A 143 1.16 35.25 16.04
N HIS A 144 1.92 35.14 17.13
CA HIS A 144 1.86 36.08 18.25
C HIS A 144 3.24 36.58 18.66
N ALA A 145 3.55 37.83 18.33
CA ALA A 145 4.83 38.44 18.67
C ALA A 145 5.17 38.31 20.17
N GLY A 146 6.23 37.55 20.47
CA GLY A 146 6.72 37.31 21.84
C GLY A 146 5.98 36.22 22.63
N LYS A 147 5.08 35.46 22.00
CA LYS A 147 4.48 34.22 22.54
C LYS A 147 4.81 33.06 21.61
N GLY A 148 4.61 31.83 22.09
CA GLY A 148 4.98 30.62 21.35
C GLY A 148 6.45 30.24 21.52
N MET A 149 6.84 29.15 20.87
CA MET A 149 8.18 28.58 20.90
C MET A 149 8.60 28.23 19.48
N THR A 150 9.84 28.52 19.13
CA THR A 150 10.48 28.02 17.92
C THR A 150 11.43 26.90 18.31
N VAL A 151 11.41 25.81 17.54
CA VAL A 151 12.27 24.64 17.68
C VAL A 151 12.98 24.44 16.35
N SER A 152 14.31 24.46 16.37
CA SER A 152 15.11 24.04 15.23
C SER A 152 15.67 22.66 15.49
N ASN A 153 15.40 21.72 14.57
CA ASN A 153 16.03 20.42 14.57
C ASN A 153 17.20 20.42 13.57
N TYR A 154 18.43 20.41 14.06
CA TYR A 154 19.58 20.36 13.16
C TYR A 154 19.94 18.95 12.74
N ASN A 155 19.60 17.95 13.55
CA ASN A 155 19.78 16.54 13.25
C ASN A 155 19.05 15.68 14.30
N SER A 156 18.17 14.79 13.85
CA SER A 156 17.61 13.70 14.62
C SER A 156 17.81 12.41 13.85
N ARG A 157 18.44 11.43 14.48
CA ARG A 157 18.67 10.11 13.89
C ARG A 157 18.32 9.02 14.88
N ILE A 158 17.60 8.01 14.40
CA ILE A 158 17.41 6.72 15.08
C ILE A 158 18.07 5.67 14.19
N PHE A 159 18.97 4.90 14.77
CA PHE A 159 19.80 3.93 14.04
C PHE A 159 20.25 2.83 14.99
N GLY A 160 21.07 1.91 14.50
CA GLY A 160 21.81 0.97 15.31
C GLY A 160 23.29 0.97 14.94
N LEU A 161 24.11 0.42 15.83
CA LEU A 161 25.53 0.19 15.56
C LEU A 161 25.84 -1.30 15.54
N LEU A 162 26.66 -1.73 14.56
CA LEU A 162 27.26 -3.04 14.62
C LEU A 162 28.30 -3.05 15.73
N ARG A 163 28.20 -4.05 16.60
CA ARG A 163 29.08 -4.21 17.76
C ARG A 163 29.70 -5.60 17.74
N ASP A 164 30.90 -5.74 18.30
CA ASP A 164 31.56 -7.03 18.43
C ASP A 164 31.05 -7.82 19.67
N GLU A 165 31.59 -9.01 19.89
CA GLU A 165 31.26 -9.88 21.03
C GLU A 165 31.53 -9.25 22.42
N ASN A 166 32.33 -8.19 22.47
CA ASN A 166 32.63 -7.43 23.69
C ASN A 166 31.72 -6.20 23.85
N GLY A 167 30.85 -5.93 22.87
CA GLY A 167 29.95 -4.77 22.85
C GLY A 167 30.60 -3.50 22.28
N ASP A 168 31.84 -3.59 21.78
CA ASP A 168 32.55 -2.45 21.19
C ASP A 168 32.03 -2.17 19.77
N VAL A 169 31.88 -0.90 19.41
CA VAL A 169 31.42 -0.47 18.08
C VAL A 169 32.42 -0.89 17.02
N GLN A 170 31.96 -1.66 16.03
CA GLN A 170 32.76 -1.99 14.87
C GLN A 170 32.95 -0.77 13.98
N VAL A 171 34.12 -0.66 13.36
CA VAL A 171 34.46 0.43 12.46
C VAL A 171 34.83 -0.08 11.08
N ASP A 172 34.50 0.69 10.04
CA ASP A 172 34.85 0.41 8.67
C ASP A 172 36.37 0.55 8.41
N GLY A 173 36.81 0.31 7.17
CA GLY A 173 38.21 0.47 6.77
C GLY A 173 38.76 1.91 6.90
N SER A 174 37.88 2.89 7.14
CA SER A 174 38.21 4.31 7.34
C SER A 174 38.18 4.72 8.83
N GLY A 175 37.77 3.82 9.73
CA GLY A 175 37.65 4.09 11.16
C GLY A 175 36.32 4.73 11.58
N ASN A 176 35.32 4.77 10.69
CA ASN A 176 33.98 5.26 11.03
C ASN A 176 33.13 4.10 11.60
N PRO A 177 32.26 4.34 12.59
CA PRO A 177 31.30 3.35 13.06
C PRO A 177 30.52 2.71 11.91
N ILE A 178 30.39 1.38 11.93
CA ILE A 178 29.52 0.67 11.00
C ILE A 178 28.11 0.69 11.59
N THR A 179 27.20 1.36 10.90
CA THR A 179 25.79 1.43 11.29
C THR A 179 25.05 0.17 10.84
N LYS A 180 24.04 -0.20 11.61
CA LYS A 180 22.94 -1.10 11.22
C LYS A 180 21.63 -0.36 11.45
N GLY A 181 20.49 -0.84 10.94
CA GLY A 181 19.21 -0.30 11.37
C GLY A 181 18.93 -0.54 12.87
N ALA A 182 18.21 0.39 13.50
CA ALA A 182 17.46 0.15 14.74
C ALA A 182 16.43 -0.97 14.49
N GLU A 183 16.11 -1.77 15.50
CA GLU A 183 15.24 -2.93 15.35
C GLU A 183 13.91 -2.69 16.08
N PHE A 184 12.83 -2.51 15.32
CA PHE A 184 11.47 -2.51 15.82
C PHE A 184 10.93 -3.93 15.82
N PHE A 185 10.21 -4.30 16.89
CA PHE A 185 9.56 -5.58 17.01
C PHE A 185 8.07 -5.40 17.29
N TYR A 186 7.25 -6.19 16.60
CA TYR A 186 5.84 -6.40 16.92
C TYR A 186 5.62 -7.88 17.22
N ARG A 187 4.99 -8.18 18.35
CA ARG A 187 4.64 -9.54 18.75
C ARG A 187 3.15 -9.64 18.98
N ASP A 188 2.59 -10.65 18.34
CA ASP A 188 1.21 -11.07 18.47
C ASP A 188 1.16 -12.60 18.48
N ASN A 189 0.28 -13.15 19.32
CA ASN A 189 -0.06 -14.58 19.42
C ASN A 189 1.15 -15.56 19.43
N GLY A 190 2.31 -15.07 19.87
CA GLY A 190 3.53 -15.87 20.03
C GLY A 190 4.49 -15.86 18.84
N ASN A 191 4.35 -14.99 17.84
CA ASN A 191 5.37 -14.76 16.82
C ASN A 191 5.94 -13.33 16.88
N ASP A 192 7.10 -13.11 16.24
CA ASP A 192 7.77 -11.81 16.18
C ASP A 192 7.96 -11.36 14.72
N LEU A 193 7.47 -10.15 14.42
CA LEU A 193 7.85 -9.37 13.24
C LEU A 193 8.98 -8.43 13.67
N MET A 194 10.10 -8.46 12.92
CA MET A 194 11.22 -7.56 13.12
C MET A 194 11.39 -6.67 11.90
N VAL A 195 11.54 -5.36 12.13
CA VAL A 195 11.86 -4.36 11.10
C VAL A 195 13.15 -3.67 11.51
N SER A 196 14.19 -3.78 10.70
CA SER A 196 15.45 -3.06 10.88
C SER A 196 15.44 -1.80 10.03
N PHE A 197 15.65 -0.63 10.64
CA PHE A 197 15.54 0.65 9.96
C PHE A 197 16.50 1.73 10.49
N ASP A 198 16.95 2.59 9.59
CA ASP A 198 17.60 3.86 9.87
C ASP A 198 16.63 5.00 9.55
N TYR A 199 16.47 5.94 10.47
CA TYR A 199 15.66 7.14 10.29
C TYR A 199 16.50 8.39 10.56
N GLU A 200 16.38 9.38 9.68
CA GLU A 200 17.03 10.69 9.82
C GLU A 200 16.03 11.82 9.54
N HIS A 201 16.12 12.89 10.32
CA HIS A 201 15.30 14.10 10.18
C HIS A 201 16.11 15.34 10.48
N TRP A 202 15.92 16.37 9.67
CA TRP A 202 16.41 17.71 9.97
C TRP A 202 15.48 18.78 9.40
N GLY A 203 15.53 19.96 9.99
CA GLY A 203 14.90 21.15 9.49
C GLY A 203 14.71 22.18 10.60
N THR A 204 14.69 23.45 10.23
CA THR A 204 14.65 24.55 11.19
C THR A 204 13.25 25.14 11.32
N ASP A 205 13.05 25.95 12.35
CA ASP A 205 11.89 26.82 12.46
C ASP A 205 10.52 26.13 12.63
N TRP A 206 10.46 24.99 13.33
CA TRP A 206 9.18 24.50 13.85
C TRP A 206 8.62 25.52 14.82
N THR A 207 7.39 25.98 14.66
CA THR A 207 6.76 26.82 15.69
C THR A 207 5.64 26.08 16.40
N LEU A 208 5.55 26.33 17.70
CA LEU A 208 4.51 25.84 18.57
C LEU A 208 3.76 27.04 19.16
N ASP A 209 2.53 27.25 18.70
CA ASP A 209 1.70 28.41 19.02
C ASP A 209 0.34 27.98 19.57
N VAL A 210 -0.24 28.76 20.48
CA VAL A 210 -1.66 28.62 20.85
C VAL A 210 -2.44 29.71 20.14
N VAL A 211 -3.40 29.31 19.32
CA VAL A 211 -4.18 30.19 18.44
C VAL A 211 -5.68 29.87 18.55
N ASP A 212 -6.53 30.77 18.05
CA ASP A 212 -7.94 30.45 17.86
C ASP A 212 -8.07 29.35 16.78
N ASP A 213 -8.85 28.30 17.06
CA ASP A 213 -9.11 27.22 16.11
C ASP A 213 -9.96 27.76 14.94
N PRO A 214 -9.43 27.77 13.69
CA PRO A 214 -10.18 28.28 12.54
C PRO A 214 -11.34 27.38 12.13
N TYR A 215 -11.32 26.11 12.53
CA TYR A 215 -12.35 25.11 12.25
C TYR A 215 -13.42 25.05 13.34
N LYS A 216 -13.11 25.50 14.56
CA LYS A 216 -14.04 25.49 15.71
C LYS A 216 -14.12 26.85 16.42
N SER A 217 -15.11 27.64 16.03
CA SER A 217 -15.36 28.98 16.60
C SER A 217 -15.43 28.98 18.14
N GLY A 218 -14.51 29.70 18.78
CA GLY A 218 -14.50 29.90 20.23
C GLY A 218 -13.69 28.85 21.02
N GLN A 219 -12.95 27.99 20.34
CA GLN A 219 -11.97 27.09 20.93
C GLN A 219 -10.54 27.52 20.56
N GLU A 220 -9.58 27.21 21.44
CA GLU A 220 -8.15 27.38 21.17
C GLU A 220 -7.60 26.06 20.61
N ALA A 221 -6.63 26.15 19.70
CA ALA A 221 -5.86 25.04 19.17
C ALA A 221 -4.36 25.25 19.42
N LEU A 222 -3.64 24.14 19.58
CA LEU A 222 -2.19 24.10 19.45
C LEU A 222 -1.86 24.02 17.96
N LEU A 223 -1.21 25.05 17.43
CA LEU A 223 -0.71 25.11 16.08
C LEU A 223 0.77 24.71 16.06
N ILE A 224 1.09 23.70 15.26
CA ILE A 224 2.44 23.30 14.91
C ILE A 224 2.66 23.71 13.45
N THR A 225 3.67 24.53 13.19
CA THR A 225 4.11 24.82 11.82
C THR A 225 5.48 24.20 11.58
N TYR A 226 5.74 23.74 10.37
CA TYR A 226 6.98 23.07 10.00
C TYR A 226 7.29 23.42 8.53
N PRO A 227 8.03 24.50 8.24
CA PRO A 227 8.10 25.07 6.89
C PRO A 227 9.09 24.41 5.93
N ASP A 228 10.09 23.67 6.42
CA ASP A 228 11.12 23.05 5.57
C ASP A 228 11.80 21.88 6.32
N HIS A 229 11.28 20.67 6.12
CA HIS A 229 11.74 19.49 6.83
C HIS A 229 12.04 18.34 5.90
N HIS A 230 13.25 17.83 6.03
CA HIS A 230 13.68 16.65 5.33
C HIS A 230 13.56 15.44 6.24
N PHE A 231 12.99 14.38 5.69
CA PHE A 231 12.87 13.07 6.32
C PHE A 231 13.53 12.04 5.41
N SER A 232 14.27 11.12 6.00
CA SER A 232 14.85 9.96 5.32
C SER A 232 14.62 8.71 6.16
N LEU A 233 14.19 7.63 5.52
CA LEU A 233 13.97 6.32 6.10
C LEU A 233 14.61 5.27 5.21
N THR A 234 15.45 4.42 5.77
CA THR A 234 15.90 3.19 5.14
C THR A 234 15.46 2.03 6.01
N VAL A 235 14.67 1.10 5.46
CA VAL A 235 14.36 -0.18 6.09
C VAL A 235 15.24 -1.21 5.44
N ASP A 236 16.26 -1.69 6.17
CA ASP A 236 17.23 -2.65 5.65
C ASP A 236 16.63 -4.05 5.55
N GLN A 237 15.80 -4.41 6.53
CA GLN A 237 15.29 -5.77 6.68
C GLN A 237 13.89 -5.77 7.27
N ILE A 238 13.03 -6.64 6.74
CA ILE A 238 11.76 -7.02 7.33
C ILE A 238 11.76 -8.54 7.41
N LYS A 239 11.76 -9.07 8.64
CA LYS A 239 11.95 -10.50 8.90
C LYS A 239 10.92 -11.02 9.89
N PHE A 240 10.70 -12.31 9.81
CA PHE A 240 9.78 -13.03 10.66
C PHE A 240 10.57 -14.04 11.49
N LYS A 241 10.24 -14.14 12.78
CA LYS A 241 10.89 -15.07 13.71
C LYS A 241 9.82 -15.82 14.49
N THR A 242 9.88 -17.15 14.42
CA THR A 242 9.14 -18.01 15.35
C THR A 242 9.73 -17.86 16.74
N ARG A 243 8.87 -17.67 17.74
CA ARG A 243 9.29 -17.36 19.11
C ARG A 243 10.15 -18.47 19.70
N ASP A 244 11.30 -18.07 20.22
CA ASP A 244 12.08 -18.92 21.13
C ASP A 244 11.38 -18.94 22.50
N THR A 245 10.63 -20.02 22.75
CA THR A 245 9.88 -20.22 24.01
C THR A 245 10.75 -20.26 25.27
N ALA A 246 12.08 -20.28 25.16
CA ALA A 246 12.99 -20.31 26.32
C ALA A 246 13.25 -18.92 26.94
N ASN A 247 13.10 -17.82 26.19
CA ASN A 247 13.37 -16.45 26.65
C ASN A 247 12.22 -15.51 26.27
N ASN A 248 11.57 -14.86 27.24
CA ASN A 248 10.45 -13.95 26.99
C ASN A 248 10.87 -12.58 26.42
N ASN A 249 12.17 -12.29 26.37
CA ASN A 249 12.71 -11.10 25.72
C ASN A 249 12.74 -11.26 24.21
N PHE A 250 12.48 -10.16 23.49
CA PHE A 250 13.01 -10.01 22.13
C PHE A 250 14.53 -10.11 22.22
N THR A 251 15.06 -11.32 22.02
CA THR A 251 16.50 -11.52 22.01
C THR A 251 17.01 -11.07 20.64
N SER A 252 17.33 -9.79 20.54
CA SER A 252 18.36 -9.27 19.63
C SER A 252 19.71 -9.69 20.19
N ASP A 253 20.02 -10.99 20.19
CA ASP A 253 21.42 -11.37 20.32
C ASP A 253 22.11 -10.87 19.04
N PRO A 254 23.00 -9.85 19.13
CA PRO A 254 23.65 -9.25 17.97
C PRO A 254 24.57 -10.25 17.24
N ASN A 255 24.79 -11.43 17.82
CA ASN A 255 25.56 -12.54 17.24
C ASN A 255 24.67 -13.73 16.82
N ASN A 256 23.34 -13.61 16.87
CA ASN A 256 22.47 -14.72 16.49
C ASN A 256 22.39 -14.84 14.97
N SER A 257 23.35 -15.59 14.43
CA SER A 257 23.46 -16.06 13.04
C SER A 257 22.20 -16.74 12.47
N GLY A 258 21.16 -16.96 13.29
CA GLY A 258 19.88 -17.51 12.86
C GLY A 258 18.98 -16.53 12.10
N LEU A 259 19.10 -15.21 12.34
CA LEU A 259 18.29 -14.18 11.65
C LEU A 259 18.90 -13.73 10.31
N ASP A 260 20.22 -13.75 10.16
CA ASP A 260 20.89 -13.44 8.89
C ASP A 260 20.63 -14.47 7.79
N ALA A 261 20.19 -15.68 8.17
CA ALA A 261 19.84 -16.75 7.25
C ALA A 261 18.33 -16.85 6.95
N GLN A 262 17.50 -16.00 7.56
CA GLN A 262 16.06 -15.97 7.29
C GLN A 262 15.77 -15.18 6.00
N PRO A 263 14.73 -15.56 5.25
CA PRO A 263 14.25 -14.77 4.12
C PRO A 263 13.88 -13.34 4.56
N ASN A 264 14.09 -12.38 3.67
CA ASN A 264 13.81 -10.97 3.86
C ASN A 264 12.72 -10.52 2.90
N VAL A 265 11.92 -9.51 3.26
CA VAL A 265 10.99 -8.89 2.31
C VAL A 265 11.72 -8.10 1.23
N GLY A 266 12.89 -7.55 1.54
CA GLY A 266 13.65 -6.62 0.71
C GLY A 266 14.01 -5.37 1.50
N MET A 267 14.62 -4.39 0.83
CA MET A 267 14.98 -3.10 1.40
C MET A 267 14.03 -2.01 0.91
N ILE A 268 13.68 -1.06 1.76
CA ILE A 268 12.89 0.12 1.40
C ILE A 268 13.71 1.37 1.68
N THR A 269 13.76 2.30 0.75
CA THR A 269 14.30 3.64 1.00
C THR A 269 13.24 4.67 0.68
N ALA A 270 13.01 5.62 1.58
CA ALA A 270 12.09 6.73 1.37
C ALA A 270 12.75 8.03 1.83
N SER A 271 12.55 9.11 1.08
CA SER A 271 12.92 10.45 1.52
C SER A 271 11.87 11.47 1.09
N ALA A 272 11.72 12.54 1.86
CA ALA A 272 10.71 13.56 1.59
C ALA A 272 11.09 14.91 2.19
N ASP A 273 10.87 15.97 1.41
CA ASP A 273 10.90 17.36 1.84
C ASP A 273 9.47 17.85 2.06
N VAL A 274 9.07 17.97 3.32
CA VAL A 274 7.69 18.30 3.73
C VAL A 274 7.61 19.63 4.44
N ASN A 275 6.48 20.29 4.25
CA ASN A 275 6.11 21.48 4.98
C ASN A 275 4.60 21.54 5.24
N GLY A 276 4.17 22.26 6.27
CA GLY A 276 2.75 22.35 6.59
C GLY A 276 2.42 22.97 7.94
N GLU A 277 1.13 22.89 8.25
CA GLU A 277 0.51 23.33 9.49
C GLU A 277 -0.37 22.21 10.07
N LEU A 278 -0.28 21.99 11.38
CA LEU A 278 -1.10 21.03 12.14
C LEU A 278 -1.75 21.75 13.31
N TYR A 279 -3.08 21.75 13.36
CA TYR A 279 -3.90 22.24 14.46
C TYR A 279 -4.36 21.06 15.31
N ILE A 280 -4.12 21.13 16.62
CA ILE A 280 -4.59 20.14 17.60
C ILE A 280 -5.53 20.85 18.58
N SER A 281 -6.80 20.47 18.60
CA SER A 281 -7.81 20.99 19.52
C SER A 281 -8.51 19.87 20.28
N ALA A 282 -9.20 20.23 21.37
CA ALA A 282 -9.98 19.26 22.14
C ALA A 282 -11.29 18.89 21.41
N GLY A 283 -11.80 17.70 21.73
CA GLY A 283 -13.04 17.14 21.20
C GLY A 283 -12.77 16.03 20.20
N GLY A 284 -13.58 14.98 20.24
CA GLY A 284 -13.44 13.76 19.47
C GLY A 284 -14.71 13.44 18.69
N LYS A 285 -14.96 12.15 18.47
CA LYS A 285 -16.16 11.63 17.81
C LYS A 285 -17.38 11.83 18.72
N ASP A 286 -17.24 11.61 20.03
CA ASP A 286 -18.19 12.11 21.03
C ASP A 286 -17.75 13.55 21.41
N PRO A 287 -18.58 14.59 21.20
CA PRO A 287 -18.12 15.98 21.09
C PRO A 287 -17.50 16.62 22.36
N VAL A 288 -17.34 15.90 23.46
CA VAL A 288 -16.90 16.46 24.75
C VAL A 288 -15.45 16.16 25.11
N GLN A 289 -14.96 14.94 24.85
CA GLN A 289 -13.59 14.50 25.15
C GLN A 289 -12.90 14.03 23.86
N GLY A 290 -11.66 13.56 23.92
CA GLY A 290 -10.85 13.27 22.72
C GLY A 290 -10.08 14.45 22.12
N LEU A 291 -9.41 14.18 21.00
CA LEU A 291 -8.56 15.11 20.27
C LEU A 291 -9.04 15.26 18.83
N THR A 292 -9.00 16.49 18.30
CA THR A 292 -9.22 16.77 16.88
C THR A 292 -7.96 17.34 16.27
N PHE A 293 -7.62 16.84 15.09
CA PHE A 293 -6.51 17.27 14.27
C PHE A 293 -7.07 17.86 12.97
N ASN A 294 -6.53 19.00 12.56
CA ASN A 294 -6.70 19.53 11.21
C ASN A 294 -5.31 19.82 10.66
N TYR A 295 -5.02 19.42 9.43
CA TYR A 295 -3.72 19.70 8.85
C TYR A 295 -3.80 20.07 7.38
N ASP A 296 -2.85 20.89 6.96
CA ASP A 296 -2.49 21.17 5.58
C ASP A 296 -1.01 20.82 5.43
N GLN A 297 -0.69 19.94 4.48
CA GLN A 297 0.65 19.44 4.28
C GLN A 297 0.99 19.45 2.79
N THR A 298 2.21 19.88 2.48
CA THR A 298 2.83 19.76 1.16
C THR A 298 4.12 18.95 1.29
N LEU A 299 4.26 17.92 0.47
CA LEU A 299 5.51 17.25 0.16
C LEU A 299 5.98 17.79 -1.19
N SER A 300 7.09 18.51 -1.19
CA SER A 300 7.60 19.25 -2.36
C SER A 300 8.54 18.44 -3.23
N ASN A 301 9.13 17.39 -2.66
CA ASN A 301 10.02 16.45 -3.33
C ASN A 301 10.10 15.19 -2.46
N GLY A 302 10.05 14.03 -3.07
CA GLY A 302 10.22 12.78 -2.36
C GLY A 302 10.53 11.63 -3.30
N ASP A 303 11.22 10.64 -2.76
CA ASP A 303 11.59 9.43 -3.47
C ASP A 303 11.19 8.23 -2.61
N PHE A 304 10.65 7.20 -3.25
CA PHE A 304 10.36 5.91 -2.63
C PHE A 304 10.95 4.81 -3.49
N ARG A 305 11.65 3.85 -2.89
CA ARG A 305 12.23 2.70 -3.59
C ARG A 305 12.00 1.45 -2.76
N TYR A 306 11.52 0.40 -3.42
CA TYR A 306 11.58 -0.96 -2.92
C TYR A 306 12.67 -1.70 -3.72
N ILE A 307 13.55 -2.40 -3.01
CA ILE A 307 14.76 -3.01 -3.55
C ILE A 307 14.78 -4.48 -3.17
N ASP A 308 14.84 -5.32 -4.18
CA ASP A 308 14.89 -6.76 -4.10
C ASP A 308 16.30 -7.25 -4.42
N THR A 309 16.87 -8.10 -3.58
CA THR A 309 18.21 -8.67 -3.74
C THR A 309 18.11 -10.15 -4.12
N ASP A 310 18.61 -10.49 -5.30
CA ASP A 310 18.63 -11.88 -5.79
C ASP A 310 19.67 -12.76 -5.05
N SER A 311 19.63 -14.09 -5.27
CA SER A 311 20.59 -15.02 -4.66
C SER A 311 22.06 -14.82 -5.06
N GLN A 312 22.33 -14.01 -6.09
CA GLN A 312 23.69 -13.61 -6.52
C GLN A 312 24.13 -12.29 -5.89
N GLY A 313 23.27 -11.64 -5.12
CA GLY A 313 23.50 -10.34 -4.48
C GLY A 313 23.29 -9.15 -5.43
N LYS A 314 22.62 -9.35 -6.56
CA LYS A 314 22.26 -8.26 -7.46
C LYS A 314 20.93 -7.65 -7.02
N GLN A 315 20.84 -6.32 -7.09
CA GLN A 315 19.71 -5.57 -6.59
C GLN A 315 18.89 -4.97 -7.74
N TYR A 316 17.58 -5.20 -7.74
CA TYR A 316 16.63 -4.59 -8.65
C TYR A 316 15.62 -3.77 -7.86
N GLU A 317 15.07 -2.72 -8.47
CA GLU A 317 14.16 -1.82 -7.76
C GLU A 317 12.85 -1.56 -8.48
N VAL A 318 11.83 -1.26 -7.68
CA VAL A 318 10.70 -0.44 -8.07
C VAL A 318 10.90 0.92 -7.39
N ALA A 319 10.98 1.98 -8.19
CA ALA A 319 11.25 3.33 -7.69
C ALA A 319 10.21 4.33 -8.19
N LEU A 320 9.70 5.14 -7.27
CA LEU A 320 8.89 6.32 -7.52
C LEU A 320 9.76 7.53 -7.15
N THR A 321 10.02 8.40 -8.12
CA THR A 321 10.94 9.53 -7.93
C THR A 321 10.30 10.84 -8.34
N GLY A 322 10.71 11.93 -7.70
CA GLY A 322 10.08 13.24 -7.89
C GLY A 322 8.62 13.24 -7.44
N VAL A 323 8.32 12.52 -6.35
CA VAL A 323 6.99 12.50 -5.75
C VAL A 323 6.70 13.87 -5.16
N THR A 324 5.54 14.43 -5.49
CA THR A 324 5.01 15.61 -4.82
C THR A 324 3.60 15.33 -4.34
N HIS A 325 3.22 15.88 -3.19
CA HIS A 325 1.91 15.65 -2.61
C HIS A 325 1.39 16.91 -1.93
N GLN A 326 0.10 17.17 -2.03
CA GLN A 326 -0.58 18.20 -1.26
C GLN A 326 -1.84 17.59 -0.66
N SER A 327 -2.07 17.79 0.63
CA SER A 327 -3.30 17.31 1.27
C SER A 327 -3.80 18.24 2.36
N GLN A 328 -5.12 18.28 2.49
CA GLN A 328 -5.82 18.89 3.60
C GLN A 328 -6.71 17.83 4.27
N VAL A 329 -6.63 17.75 5.60
CA VAL A 329 -7.53 16.91 6.41
C VAL A 329 -8.25 17.77 7.42
N THR A 330 -9.57 17.62 7.46
CA THR A 330 -10.47 18.35 8.35
C THR A 330 -11.13 17.40 9.35
N ASN A 331 -11.16 17.83 10.61
CA ASN A 331 -11.80 17.14 11.71
C ASN A 331 -11.37 15.67 11.85
N LEU A 332 -10.07 15.36 11.75
CA LEU A 332 -9.56 14.04 12.11
C LEU A 332 -9.61 13.89 13.63
N THR A 333 -10.50 13.06 14.16
CA THR A 333 -10.67 12.83 15.59
C THR A 333 -9.92 11.58 16.05
N PHE A 334 -9.29 11.64 17.21
CA PHE A 334 -8.83 10.49 18.00
C PHE A 334 -9.65 10.43 19.28
N ASP A 335 -10.25 9.27 19.55
CA ASP A 335 -11.20 9.11 20.65
C ASP A 335 -11.17 7.66 21.19
N VAL A 336 -11.38 7.46 22.50
CA VAL A 336 -11.45 6.12 23.11
C VAL A 336 -12.88 5.84 23.58
N ILE A 337 -13.61 5.02 22.82
CA ILE A 337 -15.03 4.78 23.03
C ILE A 337 -15.28 3.28 23.22
N GLY A 338 -15.73 2.91 24.42
CA GLY A 338 -15.87 1.51 24.82
C GLY A 338 -14.51 0.82 24.82
N ASP A 339 -14.43 -0.34 24.17
CA ASP A 339 -13.20 -1.13 24.11
C ASP A 339 -12.45 -0.89 22.78
N SER A 340 -12.49 0.35 22.26
CA SER A 340 -11.88 0.67 20.96
C SER A 340 -11.34 2.09 20.88
N VAL A 341 -10.29 2.26 20.08
CA VAL A 341 -9.82 3.56 19.62
C VAL A 341 -10.52 3.90 18.30
N TRP A 342 -11.05 5.09 18.18
CA TRP A 342 -11.68 5.61 16.98
C TRP A 342 -10.82 6.67 16.33
N LEU A 343 -10.57 6.49 15.03
CA LEU A 343 -10.07 7.51 14.12
C LEU A 343 -11.20 7.84 13.16
N GLN A 344 -11.53 9.12 12.98
CA GLN A 344 -12.55 9.52 12.00
C GLN A 344 -12.21 10.88 11.43
N THR A 345 -12.40 11.08 10.13
CA THR A 345 -12.30 12.39 9.50
C THR A 345 -13.59 12.73 8.76
N GLU A 346 -13.94 14.02 8.74
CA GLU A 346 -15.08 14.53 7.95
C GLU A 346 -14.70 14.67 6.47
N ARG A 347 -13.47 15.13 6.21
CA ARG A 347 -12.98 15.41 4.87
C ARG A 347 -11.47 15.25 4.79
N SER A 348 -11.02 14.53 3.77
CA SER A 348 -9.61 14.44 3.38
C SER A 348 -9.51 14.59 1.86
N GLU A 349 -8.77 15.59 1.39
CA GLU A 349 -8.59 15.82 -0.04
C GLU A 349 -7.14 16.16 -0.36
N GLY A 350 -6.73 15.88 -1.59
CA GLY A 350 -5.35 16.12 -1.98
C GLY A 350 -5.01 15.65 -3.39
N THR A 351 -3.74 15.87 -3.73
CA THR A 351 -3.12 15.45 -4.99
C THR A 351 -1.80 14.74 -4.72
N ILE A 352 -1.52 13.67 -5.44
CA ILE A 352 -0.25 12.95 -5.46
C ILE A 352 0.26 12.93 -6.90
N ASP A 353 1.47 13.40 -7.12
CA ASP A 353 2.16 13.35 -8.40
C ASP A 353 3.42 12.51 -8.25
N VAL A 354 3.69 11.65 -9.23
CA VAL A 354 4.94 10.89 -9.36
C VAL A 354 5.53 11.22 -10.72
N GLU A 355 6.70 11.84 -10.74
CA GLU A 355 7.35 12.26 -11.99
C GLU A 355 7.86 11.07 -12.81
N ASN A 356 8.57 10.14 -12.17
CA ASN A 356 9.10 8.95 -12.84
C ASN A 356 8.88 7.68 -12.03
N ILE A 357 8.40 6.65 -12.72
CA ILE A 357 8.25 5.29 -12.21
C ILE A 357 9.28 4.38 -12.90
N TYR A 358 10.12 3.69 -12.13
CA TYR A 358 11.04 2.67 -12.63
C TYR A 358 10.64 1.31 -12.08
N MET A 359 10.68 0.27 -12.91
CA MET A 359 10.37 -1.11 -12.50
C MET A 359 11.38 -2.10 -13.08
N GLY A 360 12.01 -2.89 -12.21
CA GLY A 360 12.97 -3.93 -12.62
C GLY A 360 14.33 -3.40 -13.07
N THR A 361 14.64 -2.15 -12.76
CA THR A 361 15.95 -1.55 -13.07
C THR A 361 16.96 -1.92 -11.98
N GLU A 362 18.23 -2.08 -12.36
CA GLU A 362 19.30 -2.34 -11.39
C GLU A 362 19.49 -1.15 -10.44
N TYR A 363 19.43 -1.41 -9.13
CA TYR A 363 19.62 -0.40 -8.11
C TYR A 363 21.07 0.09 -8.10
N ASN A 364 21.24 1.41 -8.17
CA ASN A 364 22.55 2.07 -8.26
C ASN A 364 22.66 3.21 -7.25
N ALA A 365 22.32 2.95 -5.98
CA ALA A 365 22.39 3.92 -4.88
C ALA A 365 21.64 5.24 -5.21
N GLY A 366 20.43 5.13 -5.75
CA GLY A 366 19.59 6.26 -6.12
C GLY A 366 19.98 6.99 -7.42
N ASN A 367 20.99 6.53 -8.17
CA ASN A 367 21.32 7.11 -9.46
C ASN A 367 20.41 6.56 -10.57
N ASP A 368 19.60 7.43 -11.16
CA ASP A 368 18.64 7.07 -12.22
C ASP A 368 19.14 7.34 -13.65
N ILE A 369 20.38 7.80 -13.82
CA ILE A 369 20.96 8.08 -15.14
C ILE A 369 20.94 6.81 -16.01
N GLY A 370 20.26 6.89 -17.16
CA GLY A 370 20.21 5.83 -18.17
C GLY A 370 19.11 4.79 -17.93
N LYS A 371 18.26 4.97 -16.91
CA LYS A 371 17.04 4.18 -16.74
C LYS A 371 15.92 4.71 -17.64
N THR A 372 15.05 3.81 -18.06
CA THR A 372 13.82 4.14 -18.78
C THR A 372 12.66 4.10 -17.79
N SER A 373 11.92 5.21 -17.69
CA SER A 373 10.72 5.26 -16.86
C SER A 373 9.52 4.68 -17.60
N LEU A 374 8.55 4.12 -16.87
CA LEU A 374 7.24 3.78 -17.41
C LEU A 374 6.47 5.04 -17.81
N GLY A 375 6.66 6.15 -17.11
CA GLY A 375 5.90 7.38 -17.25
C GLY A 375 5.67 8.06 -15.91
N SER A 376 4.75 9.01 -15.89
CA SER A 376 4.34 9.75 -14.69
C SER A 376 2.89 9.45 -14.32
N VAL A 377 2.55 9.59 -13.04
CA VAL A 377 1.18 9.39 -12.54
C VAL A 377 0.74 10.60 -11.72
N HIS A 378 -0.49 11.06 -11.95
CA HIS A 378 -1.19 12.05 -11.14
C HIS A 378 -2.40 11.38 -10.51
N VAL A 379 -2.67 11.67 -9.24
CA VAL A 379 -3.86 11.25 -8.52
C VAL A 379 -4.42 12.46 -7.80
N ASP A 380 -5.71 12.69 -7.94
CA ASP A 380 -6.46 13.57 -7.04
C ASP A 380 -7.56 12.78 -6.36
N TYR A 381 -7.82 13.09 -5.09
CA TYR A 381 -8.80 12.37 -4.29
C TYR A 381 -9.59 13.29 -3.36
N LEU A 382 -10.81 12.87 -3.07
CA LEU A 382 -11.72 13.49 -2.10
C LEU A 382 -12.45 12.40 -1.33
N PHE A 383 -12.07 12.23 -0.07
CA PHE A 383 -12.85 11.53 0.93
C PHE A 383 -13.76 12.53 1.64
N GLU A 384 -15.05 12.28 1.63
CA GLU A 384 -16.05 13.04 2.40
C GLU A 384 -17.25 12.15 2.70
N ASP A 385 -18.00 12.47 3.75
CA ASP A 385 -19.19 11.72 4.12
C ASP A 385 -20.27 11.79 3.01
N GLN A 386 -20.79 10.63 2.59
CA GLN A 386 -21.83 10.53 1.57
C GLN A 386 -23.06 9.77 2.08
N THR A 387 -24.25 10.19 1.65
CA THR A 387 -25.49 9.43 1.88
C THR A 387 -26.00 8.83 0.58
N ILE A 388 -25.91 7.50 0.46
CA ILE A 388 -26.23 6.74 -0.75
C ILE A 388 -27.32 5.73 -0.41
N ASN A 389 -28.44 5.77 -1.14
CA ASN A 389 -29.60 4.90 -0.92
C ASN A 389 -30.15 4.88 0.53
N GLY A 390 -29.93 5.96 1.28
CA GLY A 390 -30.36 6.10 2.68
C GLY A 390 -29.37 5.61 3.73
N THR A 391 -28.22 5.06 3.31
CA THR A 391 -27.09 4.71 4.17
C THR A 391 -26.06 5.83 4.13
N THR A 392 -25.52 6.20 5.30
CA THR A 392 -24.44 7.18 5.40
C THR A 392 -23.11 6.45 5.53
N TYR A 393 -22.21 6.70 4.58
CA TYR A 393 -20.83 6.25 4.60
C TYR A 393 -19.97 7.40 5.11
N THR A 394 -19.09 7.08 6.05
CA THR A 394 -18.18 8.04 6.70
C THR A 394 -16.75 7.55 6.52
N ASN A 395 -15.76 8.37 6.86
CA ASN A 395 -14.36 7.95 6.82
C ASN A 395 -13.86 7.69 8.24
N SER A 396 -13.95 6.43 8.70
CA SER A 396 -13.62 6.06 10.08
C SER A 396 -13.00 4.68 10.22
N LEU A 397 -12.03 4.57 11.14
CA LEU A 397 -11.42 3.34 11.59
C LEU A 397 -11.69 3.17 13.08
N GLN A 398 -12.30 2.04 13.46
CA GLN A 398 -12.44 1.62 14.85
C GLN A 398 -11.47 0.47 15.11
N LEU A 399 -10.43 0.73 15.90
CA LEU A 399 -9.41 -0.23 16.27
C LEU A 399 -9.77 -0.87 17.61
N THR A 400 -9.99 -2.18 17.59
CA THR A 400 -10.33 -2.99 18.77
C THR A 400 -9.18 -3.96 19.05
N PRO A 401 -8.65 -4.03 20.28
CA PRO A 401 -7.68 -5.04 20.67
C PRO A 401 -8.34 -6.43 20.58
N LYS A 402 -7.69 -7.33 19.85
CA LYS A 402 -8.11 -8.70 19.45
C LYS A 402 -8.03 -8.82 17.94
N GLY A 403 -7.33 -9.82 17.42
CA GLY A 403 -7.31 -10.11 15.99
C GLY A 403 -8.41 -11.09 15.58
N ASN A 404 -8.06 -12.03 14.70
CA ASN A 404 -8.95 -13.06 14.22
C ASN A 404 -9.57 -13.85 15.39
N GLN A 405 -10.84 -14.25 15.27
CA GLN A 405 -11.57 -14.98 16.32
C GLN A 405 -10.89 -16.28 16.80
N TYR A 406 -9.98 -16.83 15.99
CA TYR A 406 -9.20 -18.03 16.27
C TYR A 406 -7.73 -17.75 16.62
N GLY A 407 -7.25 -16.52 16.41
CA GLY A 407 -5.84 -16.11 16.59
C GLY A 407 -5.41 -16.07 18.06
N GLY A 408 -6.34 -15.74 18.97
CA GLY A 408 -6.08 -15.66 20.41
C GLY A 408 -6.70 -14.40 21.01
N ASP A 409 -6.13 -13.95 22.13
CA ASP A 409 -6.54 -12.72 22.81
C ASP A 409 -5.75 -11.49 22.32
N GLN A 410 -4.72 -11.68 21.49
CA GLN A 410 -3.91 -10.60 20.91
C GLN A 410 -4.25 -10.38 19.42
N GLY A 411 -3.82 -9.23 18.88
CA GLY A 411 -4.00 -8.83 17.48
C GLY A 411 -4.85 -7.56 17.35
N ILE A 412 -5.17 -7.21 16.11
CA ILE A 412 -5.88 -5.95 15.80
C ILE A 412 -7.11 -6.25 14.95
N THR A 413 -8.29 -5.82 15.39
CA THR A 413 -9.49 -5.77 14.54
C THR A 413 -9.76 -4.31 14.20
N ILE A 414 -9.95 -4.02 12.91
CA ILE A 414 -10.27 -2.70 12.38
C ILE A 414 -11.64 -2.78 11.72
N ASN A 415 -12.67 -2.23 12.38
CA ASN A 415 -13.93 -1.96 11.70
C ASN A 415 -13.77 -0.66 10.92
N THR A 416 -13.85 -0.77 9.60
CA THR A 416 -13.65 0.36 8.68
C THR A 416 -14.96 0.76 8.03
N ASN A 417 -15.13 2.07 7.83
CA ASN A 417 -16.12 2.68 6.97
C ASN A 417 -15.36 3.70 6.12
N TRP A 418 -15.60 3.71 4.81
CA TRP A 418 -14.96 4.65 3.91
C TRP A 418 -15.94 5.21 2.89
N SER A 419 -15.65 6.42 2.44
CA SER A 419 -16.43 7.17 1.46
C SER A 419 -15.51 8.06 0.64
N LEU A 420 -15.01 7.50 -0.47
CA LEU A 420 -14.32 8.21 -1.55
C LEU A 420 -15.36 8.78 -2.50
N ALA A 421 -15.61 10.08 -2.38
CA ALA A 421 -16.63 10.77 -3.15
C ALA A 421 -16.23 11.04 -4.60
N ASN A 422 -14.93 11.25 -4.84
CA ASN A 422 -14.36 11.41 -6.16
C ASN A 422 -12.85 11.17 -6.12
N ALA A 423 -12.31 10.59 -7.18
CA ALA A 423 -10.89 10.64 -7.51
C ALA A 423 -10.71 10.58 -9.03
N ASP A 424 -9.63 11.17 -9.53
CA ASP A 424 -9.16 10.96 -10.90
C ASP A 424 -7.71 10.47 -10.86
N ILE A 425 -7.35 9.60 -11.80
CA ILE A 425 -5.97 9.10 -11.98
C ILE A 425 -5.53 9.41 -13.40
N GLY A 426 -4.49 10.23 -13.56
CA GLY A 426 -3.85 10.52 -14.83
C GLY A 426 -2.57 9.70 -15.00
N TYR A 427 -2.45 8.94 -16.09
CA TYR A 427 -1.20 8.30 -16.50
C TYR A 427 -0.64 9.03 -17.72
N THR A 428 0.58 9.55 -17.60
CA THR A 428 1.24 10.29 -18.67
C THR A 428 2.43 9.51 -19.19
N ASP A 429 2.42 9.29 -20.49
CA ASP A 429 3.44 8.56 -21.22
C ASP A 429 3.94 9.43 -22.38
N ASN A 430 5.24 9.70 -22.39
CA ASN A 430 5.93 10.58 -23.34
C ASN A 430 5.22 11.94 -23.52
N GLY A 431 4.64 12.46 -22.43
CA GLY A 431 3.92 13.73 -22.40
C GLY A 431 2.44 13.67 -22.83
N ASN A 432 1.90 12.48 -23.16
CA ASN A 432 0.48 12.30 -23.47
C ASN A 432 -0.25 11.64 -22.31
N THR A 433 -1.38 12.21 -21.88
CA THR A 433 -2.10 11.73 -20.69
C THR A 433 -3.42 11.03 -21.03
N VAL A 434 -3.67 9.90 -20.37
CA VAL A 434 -5.00 9.29 -20.24
C VAL A 434 -5.44 9.37 -18.77
N TRP A 435 -6.70 9.71 -18.55
CA TRP A 435 -7.29 9.87 -17.23
C TRP A 435 -8.36 8.82 -17.00
N VAL A 436 -8.30 8.09 -15.90
CA VAL A 436 -9.46 7.40 -15.31
C VAL A 436 -10.18 8.43 -14.46
N SER A 437 -11.41 8.79 -14.81
CA SER A 437 -12.13 9.88 -14.15
C SER A 437 -13.34 9.41 -13.36
N GLY A 438 -13.70 10.17 -12.33
CA GLY A 438 -14.94 9.96 -11.58
C GLY A 438 -14.92 8.70 -10.73
N ILE A 439 -13.75 8.33 -10.19
CA ILE A 439 -13.62 7.15 -9.34
C ILE A 439 -14.38 7.43 -8.04
N GLN A 440 -15.39 6.62 -7.76
CA GLN A 440 -16.11 6.63 -6.49
C GLN A 440 -15.97 5.29 -5.81
N SER A 441 -15.81 5.27 -4.48
CA SER A 441 -15.85 4.04 -3.70
C SER A 441 -16.38 4.28 -2.31
N TYR A 442 -17.24 3.39 -1.83
CA TYR A 442 -17.74 3.43 -0.47
C TYR A 442 -18.02 2.02 0.03
N GLY A 443 -17.95 1.84 1.34
CA GLY A 443 -18.16 0.53 1.93
C GLY A 443 -17.88 0.49 3.42
N SER A 444 -18.02 -0.70 3.97
CA SER A 444 -17.71 -0.99 5.36
C SER A 444 -17.40 -2.46 5.56
N GLY A 445 -16.65 -2.79 6.59
CA GLY A 445 -16.39 -4.17 6.99
C GLY A 445 -15.40 -4.26 8.13
N ALA A 446 -15.04 -5.48 8.50
CA ALA A 446 -13.99 -5.74 9.47
C ALA A 446 -12.75 -6.32 8.79
N VAL A 447 -11.58 -5.80 9.16
CA VAL A 447 -10.28 -6.31 8.76
C VAL A 447 -9.51 -6.69 10.02
N THR A 448 -8.94 -7.89 10.07
CA THR A 448 -8.08 -8.31 11.19
C THR A 448 -6.62 -8.36 10.77
N PHE A 449 -5.72 -8.00 11.66
CA PHE A 449 -4.28 -8.16 11.51
C PHE A 449 -3.78 -9.04 12.66
N ASP A 450 -3.13 -10.14 12.29
CA ASP A 450 -2.60 -11.13 13.21
C ASP A 450 -1.21 -11.59 12.76
N LEU A 451 -0.35 -11.91 13.71
CA LEU A 451 0.91 -12.59 13.44
C LEU A 451 0.76 -14.07 13.83
N ILE A 452 0.63 -14.93 12.83
CA ILE A 452 0.19 -16.32 12.99
C ILE A 452 1.37 -17.27 13.03
N ASP A 453 1.36 -18.21 14.00
CA ASP A 453 2.10 -19.47 14.00
C ASP A 453 1.08 -20.63 13.89
N ALA A 454 1.07 -21.29 12.73
CA ALA A 454 0.13 -22.37 12.45
C ALA A 454 0.34 -23.57 13.40
N ASP A 455 1.59 -23.93 13.67
CA ASP A 455 1.92 -25.05 14.57
C ASP A 455 1.43 -24.77 16.00
N TYR A 456 1.61 -23.53 16.49
CA TYR A 456 1.12 -23.11 17.81
C TYR A 456 -0.42 -23.16 17.91
N LEU A 457 -1.13 -22.64 16.90
CA LEU A 457 -2.59 -22.64 16.88
C LEU A 457 -3.17 -24.07 16.84
N TYR A 458 -2.63 -24.92 15.96
CA TYR A 458 -3.10 -26.31 15.86
C TYR A 458 -2.75 -27.14 17.09
N ALA A 459 -1.58 -26.93 17.72
CA ALA A 459 -1.18 -27.62 18.94
C ALA A 459 -2.07 -27.26 20.15
N ASN A 460 -2.55 -26.02 20.21
CA ASN A 460 -3.48 -25.56 21.25
C ASN A 460 -4.95 -25.81 20.93
N ASN A 461 -5.21 -26.50 19.81
CA ASN A 461 -6.51 -27.05 19.42
C ASN A 461 -7.64 -26.00 19.37
N THR A 462 -7.27 -24.75 19.03
CA THR A 462 -8.20 -23.62 18.83
C THR A 462 -8.97 -23.72 17.51
N VAL A 463 -8.50 -24.52 16.53
CA VAL A 463 -9.14 -24.66 15.20
C VAL A 463 -9.04 -26.09 14.64
N PRO A 464 -10.12 -26.66 14.06
CA PRO A 464 -10.03 -27.80 13.16
C PRO A 464 -9.40 -27.38 11.82
N SER A 465 -8.35 -28.07 11.36
CA SER A 465 -7.63 -27.79 10.11
C SER A 465 -8.46 -27.89 8.81
N SER A 466 -9.78 -28.09 8.90
CA SER A 466 -10.71 -28.25 7.78
C SER A 466 -11.65 -27.06 7.57
N GLU A 467 -11.68 -26.08 8.48
CA GLU A 467 -12.61 -24.93 8.39
C GLU A 467 -11.91 -23.64 7.93
N ASP A 468 -10.66 -23.41 8.35
CA ASP A 468 -9.84 -22.25 7.93
C ASP A 468 -8.34 -22.64 8.03
N PRO A 469 -7.59 -22.73 6.92
CA PRO A 469 -6.17 -23.03 6.97
C PRO A 469 -5.37 -21.83 7.48
N PHE A 470 -4.62 -22.05 8.55
CA PHE A 470 -3.66 -21.08 9.08
C PHE A 470 -2.30 -21.33 8.45
N PHE A 471 -1.66 -20.25 8.01
CA PHE A 471 -0.29 -20.23 7.51
C PHE A 471 0.53 -19.34 8.43
N ASP A 472 1.81 -19.66 8.57
CA ASP A 472 2.73 -18.79 9.31
C ASP A 472 2.83 -17.42 8.62
N GLY A 473 2.97 -16.34 9.38
CA GLY A 473 3.21 -14.99 8.83
C GLY A 473 2.18 -13.94 9.27
N VAL A 474 2.18 -12.78 8.60
CA VAL A 474 1.21 -11.69 8.85
C VAL A 474 -0.07 -12.05 8.13
N ARG A 475 -1.11 -12.39 8.87
CA ARG A 475 -2.45 -12.67 8.34
C ARG A 475 -3.29 -11.40 8.38
N ILE A 476 -3.87 -11.09 7.23
CA ILE A 476 -4.87 -10.05 7.03
C ILE A 476 -6.19 -10.78 6.76
N GLY A 477 -7.13 -10.72 7.71
CA GLY A 477 -8.47 -11.30 7.58
C GLY A 477 -9.48 -10.28 7.08
N PHE A 478 -10.44 -10.73 6.29
CA PHE A 478 -11.57 -9.94 5.80
C PHE A 478 -12.87 -10.61 6.26
N GLU A 479 -13.71 -9.85 6.97
CA GLU A 479 -15.03 -10.30 7.43
C GLU A 479 -16.10 -9.28 7.00
N ASP A 480 -17.01 -9.75 6.15
CA ASP A 480 -18.14 -8.99 5.61
C ASP A 480 -17.75 -7.60 5.09
N VAL A 481 -16.68 -7.52 4.30
CA VAL A 481 -16.26 -6.28 3.65
C VAL A 481 -17.18 -6.02 2.46
N VAL A 482 -18.23 -5.25 2.70
CA VAL A 482 -19.21 -4.84 1.69
C VAL A 482 -18.73 -3.54 1.04
N ALA A 483 -18.48 -3.58 -0.27
CA ALA A 483 -17.89 -2.49 -1.01
C ALA A 483 -18.59 -2.24 -2.34
N HIS A 484 -18.60 -0.96 -2.71
CA HIS A 484 -18.93 -0.49 -4.06
C HIS A 484 -17.76 0.30 -4.62
N TYR A 485 -17.50 0.17 -5.93
CA TYR A 485 -16.76 1.18 -6.67
C TYR A 485 -17.33 1.39 -8.07
N SER A 486 -17.10 2.57 -8.64
CA SER A 486 -17.39 2.89 -10.04
C SER A 486 -16.39 3.88 -10.61
N ILE A 487 -16.26 3.89 -11.94
CA ILE A 487 -15.53 4.90 -12.71
C ILE A 487 -16.43 5.43 -13.83
N ASP A 488 -16.35 6.74 -14.12
CA ASP A 488 -17.09 7.33 -15.23
C ASP A 488 -16.54 6.84 -16.59
N GLY A 489 -15.22 6.69 -16.67
CA GLY A 489 -14.51 6.17 -17.83
C GLY A 489 -13.20 6.89 -18.10
N PHE A 490 -12.77 6.87 -19.36
CA PHE A 490 -11.50 7.47 -19.78
C PHE A 490 -11.67 8.90 -20.32
N LYS A 491 -10.71 9.78 -20.03
CA LYS A 491 -10.52 11.06 -20.74
C LYS A 491 -9.10 11.13 -21.29
N VAL A 492 -8.88 11.89 -22.35
CA VAL A 492 -7.56 11.99 -23.00
C VAL A 492 -7.18 13.45 -23.21
N GLY A 493 -5.92 13.77 -22.90
CA GLY A 493 -5.32 15.10 -23.06
C GLY A 493 -4.79 15.70 -21.75
N ASP A 494 -4.01 16.76 -21.87
CA ASP A 494 -3.22 17.34 -20.77
C ASP A 494 -4.05 18.06 -19.70
N ASP A 495 -5.25 18.54 -20.05
CA ASP A 495 -6.17 19.19 -19.11
C ASP A 495 -7.46 18.37 -18.94
N LYS A 496 -7.54 17.66 -17.81
CA LYS A 496 -8.69 16.83 -17.42
C LYS A 496 -10.03 17.56 -17.42
N ASN A 497 -10.04 18.88 -17.17
CA ASN A 497 -11.26 19.67 -17.07
C ASN A 497 -11.83 20.05 -18.44
N SER A 498 -10.98 20.07 -19.46
CA SER A 498 -11.35 20.35 -20.84
C SER A 498 -11.62 19.09 -21.66
N ALA A 499 -11.05 17.95 -21.23
CA ALA A 499 -11.20 16.66 -21.87
C ALA A 499 -12.60 16.06 -21.62
N THR A 500 -13.20 15.47 -22.65
CA THR A 500 -14.49 14.77 -22.53
C THR A 500 -14.28 13.30 -22.21
N LEU A 501 -15.25 12.72 -21.49
CA LEU A 501 -15.35 11.27 -21.33
C LEU A 501 -15.41 10.58 -22.68
N GLN A 502 -14.80 9.41 -22.72
CA GLN A 502 -14.63 8.57 -23.89
C GLN A 502 -15.02 7.14 -23.53
N GLY A 503 -15.57 6.40 -24.50
CA GLY A 503 -15.69 4.96 -24.38
C GLY A 503 -14.31 4.28 -24.38
N GLY A 504 -14.28 2.98 -24.07
CA GLY A 504 -13.04 2.19 -24.05
C GLY A 504 -12.65 1.64 -22.69
N THR A 505 -13.50 1.78 -21.66
CA THR A 505 -13.33 1.11 -20.36
C THR A 505 -13.23 -0.42 -20.51
N GLU A 506 -13.74 -0.97 -21.61
CA GLU A 506 -13.62 -2.40 -21.94
C GLU A 506 -12.17 -2.87 -22.10
N LEU A 507 -11.23 -1.95 -22.35
CA LEU A 507 -9.79 -2.25 -22.44
C LEU A 507 -9.21 -2.68 -21.08
N LEU A 508 -9.89 -2.40 -19.98
CA LEU A 508 -9.50 -2.81 -18.63
C LEU A 508 -9.92 -4.23 -18.26
N LEU A 509 -10.85 -4.82 -19.02
CA LEU A 509 -11.40 -6.17 -18.74
C LEU A 509 -10.36 -7.30 -18.73
N PRO A 510 -9.32 -7.31 -19.59
CA PRO A 510 -8.25 -8.31 -19.50
C PRO A 510 -7.50 -8.26 -18.16
N LEU A 511 -7.45 -7.09 -17.53
CA LEU A 511 -6.88 -6.88 -16.20
C LEU A 511 -7.89 -7.17 -15.07
N GLN A 512 -9.11 -7.61 -15.41
CA GLN A 512 -10.23 -7.85 -14.47
C GLN A 512 -10.63 -6.61 -13.67
N VAL A 513 -10.39 -5.43 -14.22
CA VAL A 513 -10.92 -4.17 -13.69
C VAL A 513 -12.24 -3.89 -14.42
N PHE A 514 -13.30 -3.79 -13.63
CA PHE A 514 -14.65 -3.54 -14.12
C PHE A 514 -14.99 -2.06 -13.98
N GLN A 515 -15.91 -1.56 -14.79
CA GLN A 515 -16.29 -0.15 -14.72
C GLN A 515 -17.09 0.16 -13.44
N GLU A 516 -17.83 -0.83 -12.95
CA GLU A 516 -18.55 -0.76 -11.67
C GLU A 516 -18.53 -2.14 -11.00
N ALA A 517 -18.43 -2.17 -9.67
CA ALA A 517 -18.60 -3.40 -8.89
C ALA A 517 -19.31 -3.14 -7.57
N ASP A 518 -20.24 -4.02 -7.21
CA ASP A 518 -20.64 -4.26 -5.81
C ASP A 518 -20.16 -5.65 -5.42
N PHE A 519 -19.65 -5.81 -4.20
CA PHE A 519 -19.26 -7.12 -3.68
C PHE A 519 -19.21 -7.15 -2.15
N THR A 520 -19.34 -8.35 -1.60
CA THR A 520 -18.97 -8.67 -0.22
C THR A 520 -17.75 -9.56 -0.24
N LEU A 521 -16.66 -9.16 0.41
CA LEU A 521 -15.41 -9.92 0.51
C LEU A 521 -15.27 -10.54 1.90
N ASN A 522 -14.98 -11.85 1.91
CA ASN A 522 -14.59 -12.62 3.07
C ASN A 522 -13.30 -13.41 2.77
N GLY A 523 -12.55 -13.79 3.81
CA GLY A 523 -11.39 -14.67 3.68
C GLY A 523 -10.12 -14.08 4.29
N HIS A 524 -8.95 -14.39 3.72
CA HIS A 524 -7.68 -13.88 4.22
C HIS A 524 -6.56 -13.85 3.17
N VAL A 525 -5.54 -13.05 3.47
CA VAL A 525 -4.20 -13.13 2.87
C VAL A 525 -3.19 -13.28 4.00
N THR A 526 -2.25 -14.21 3.88
CA THR A 526 -1.13 -14.37 4.81
C THR A 526 0.18 -14.11 4.07
N LEU A 527 1.02 -13.23 4.62
CA LEU A 527 2.27 -12.76 4.04
C LEU A 527 3.48 -13.33 4.80
N LEU A 528 4.49 -13.77 4.06
CA LEU A 528 5.78 -14.25 4.55
C LEU A 528 6.92 -13.56 3.78
N PRO A 529 8.09 -13.40 4.41
CA PRO A 529 9.25 -12.87 3.72
C PRO A 529 9.85 -13.94 2.79
N GLY A 530 10.55 -13.50 1.76
CA GLY A 530 11.19 -14.35 0.77
C GLY A 530 10.41 -14.44 -0.53
N GLY A 531 11.11 -14.23 -1.64
CA GLY A 531 10.57 -14.36 -2.98
C GLY A 531 10.96 -15.67 -3.67
N ALA A 532 10.81 -15.69 -4.98
CA ALA A 532 11.25 -16.79 -5.83
C ALA A 532 12.79 -16.91 -5.86
N ASP A 533 13.52 -15.81 -5.66
CA ASP A 533 14.98 -15.79 -5.64
C ASP A 533 15.55 -14.88 -4.53
N ASN A 534 15.63 -15.40 -3.30
CA ASN A 534 16.12 -14.72 -2.09
C ASN A 534 15.14 -13.72 -1.45
N ASP A 535 15.31 -12.41 -1.65
CA ASP A 535 14.39 -11.40 -1.10
C ASP A 535 13.05 -11.45 -1.83
N GLY A 536 12.02 -10.75 -1.33
CA GLY A 536 10.69 -10.72 -1.92
C GLY A 536 9.58 -11.08 -0.94
N LEU A 537 8.36 -11.25 -1.44
CA LEU A 537 7.18 -11.54 -0.62
C LEU A 537 6.52 -12.83 -1.06
N THR A 538 6.26 -13.75 -0.13
CA THR A 538 5.43 -14.93 -0.35
C THR A 538 4.05 -14.71 0.26
N PHE A 539 3.00 -15.18 -0.39
CA PHE A 539 1.62 -15.07 0.08
C PHE A 539 0.80 -16.35 -0.11
N ASN A 540 -0.04 -16.62 0.87
CA ASN A 540 -1.09 -17.63 0.84
C ASN A 540 -2.43 -16.93 1.03
N SER A 541 -3.47 -17.36 0.32
CA SER A 541 -4.76 -16.65 0.38
C SER A 541 -5.93 -17.55 0.02
N ASP A 542 -7.03 -17.34 0.74
CA ASP A 542 -8.37 -17.85 0.44
C ASP A 542 -9.31 -16.65 0.45
N LEU A 543 -9.85 -16.26 -0.71
CA LEU A 543 -10.76 -15.12 -0.86
C LEU A 543 -12.08 -15.58 -1.45
N HIS A 544 -13.17 -15.05 -0.88
CA HIS A 544 -14.53 -15.36 -1.25
C HIS A 544 -15.28 -14.06 -1.51
N LEU A 545 -15.62 -13.80 -2.77
CA LEU A 545 -16.50 -12.70 -3.15
C LEU A 545 -17.91 -13.26 -3.34
N THR A 546 -18.87 -12.69 -2.62
CA THR A 546 -20.31 -13.03 -2.70
C THR A 546 -21.15 -11.80 -2.93
N ASP A 547 -22.45 -12.00 -3.20
CA ASP A 547 -23.42 -10.93 -3.49
C ASP A 547 -22.89 -9.93 -4.54
N THR A 548 -22.12 -10.45 -5.49
CA THR A 548 -21.28 -9.62 -6.36
C THR A 548 -22.00 -9.30 -7.67
N THR A 549 -21.86 -8.05 -8.12
CA THR A 549 -22.31 -7.59 -9.43
C THR A 549 -21.22 -6.77 -10.10
N PHE A 550 -20.86 -7.09 -11.35
CA PHE A 550 -19.87 -6.36 -12.14
C PHE A 550 -20.50 -5.70 -13.38
N GLY A 551 -20.23 -4.42 -13.58
CA GLY A 551 -20.49 -3.69 -14.83
C GLY A 551 -19.32 -3.82 -15.77
N ILE A 552 -19.48 -4.55 -16.88
CA ILE A 552 -18.41 -4.78 -17.86
C ILE A 552 -18.23 -3.56 -18.77
N SER A 553 -19.35 -3.07 -19.29
CA SER A 553 -19.42 -1.92 -20.19
C SER A 553 -20.78 -1.30 -19.92
N VAL A 554 -20.79 -0.14 -19.28
CA VAL A 554 -22.01 0.54 -18.83
C VAL A 554 -21.97 1.98 -19.32
N ASP A 555 -23.08 2.42 -19.91
CA ASP A 555 -23.24 3.79 -20.38
C ASP A 555 -23.60 4.75 -19.23
N GLU A 556 -23.71 6.05 -19.56
CA GLU A 556 -24.07 7.12 -18.62
C GLU A 556 -25.47 6.92 -17.98
N ASP A 557 -26.36 6.18 -18.65
CA ASP A 557 -27.69 5.81 -18.15
C ASP A 557 -27.66 4.50 -17.33
N ARG A 558 -26.46 3.94 -17.07
CA ARG A 558 -26.20 2.65 -16.40
C ARG A 558 -26.85 1.45 -17.10
N SER A 559 -27.08 1.57 -18.41
CA SER A 559 -27.46 0.46 -19.27
C SER A 559 -26.20 -0.16 -19.88
N GLY A 560 -26.13 -1.49 -19.89
CA GLY A 560 -24.89 -2.13 -20.33
C GLY A 560 -24.90 -3.64 -20.25
N LEU A 561 -23.70 -4.20 -20.21
CA LEU A 561 -23.47 -5.62 -19.94
C LEU A 561 -23.08 -5.79 -18.48
N TRP A 562 -23.87 -6.57 -17.76
CA TRP A 562 -23.68 -6.83 -16.33
C TRP A 562 -23.46 -8.32 -16.06
N LEU A 563 -22.59 -8.62 -15.10
CA LEU A 563 -22.50 -9.93 -14.45
C LEU A 563 -23.15 -9.80 -13.09
N ASP A 564 -24.25 -10.50 -12.87
CA ASP A 564 -25.09 -10.43 -11.66
C ASP A 564 -25.17 -11.81 -11.00
N ASP A 565 -25.43 -11.82 -9.69
CA ASP A 565 -25.43 -13.02 -8.84
C ASP A 565 -24.11 -13.78 -8.98
N VAL A 566 -22.99 -13.05 -8.82
CA VAL A 566 -21.64 -13.60 -8.96
C VAL A 566 -21.14 -14.09 -7.60
N THR A 567 -20.62 -15.31 -7.59
CA THR A 567 -19.73 -15.80 -6.53
C THR A 567 -18.35 -16.06 -7.13
N TYR A 568 -17.30 -15.54 -6.51
CA TYR A 568 -15.94 -15.70 -7.00
C TYR A 568 -14.99 -16.12 -5.88
N ASP A 569 -14.53 -17.37 -5.97
CA ASP A 569 -13.55 -17.95 -5.05
C ASP A 569 -12.15 -17.89 -5.67
N ILE A 570 -11.15 -17.48 -4.87
CA ILE A 570 -9.75 -17.40 -5.27
C ILE A 570 -8.90 -18.04 -4.18
N TYR A 571 -8.02 -18.95 -4.58
CA TYR A 571 -7.09 -19.64 -3.71
C TYR A 571 -5.67 -19.52 -4.26
N MET A 572 -4.71 -19.21 -3.38
CA MET A 572 -3.29 -19.12 -3.70
C MET A 572 -2.45 -19.82 -2.63
N ARG A 573 -1.46 -20.62 -3.04
CA ARG A 573 -0.44 -21.20 -2.14
C ARG A 573 0.96 -20.97 -2.69
N ASP A 574 1.87 -20.55 -1.82
CA ASP A 574 3.29 -20.28 -2.16
C ASP A 574 3.45 -19.37 -3.38
N ALA A 575 2.59 -18.37 -3.49
CA ALA A 575 2.68 -17.38 -4.54
C ALA A 575 3.66 -16.28 -4.11
N LYS A 576 4.42 -15.71 -5.05
CA LYS A 576 5.61 -14.89 -4.79
C LYS A 576 5.61 -13.62 -5.60
N LEU A 577 6.08 -12.54 -5.00
CA LEU A 577 6.27 -11.24 -5.61
C LEU A 577 7.74 -10.87 -5.48
N ASP A 578 8.38 -10.64 -6.62
CA ASP A 578 9.81 -10.35 -6.75
C ASP A 578 10.02 -9.17 -7.70
N VAL A 579 11.14 -8.47 -7.57
CA VAL A 579 11.61 -7.51 -8.58
C VAL A 579 12.85 -8.05 -9.25
N THR A 580 12.79 -8.20 -10.56
CA THR A 580 13.85 -8.80 -11.38
C THR A 580 14.19 -7.90 -12.57
N SER A 581 15.13 -8.32 -13.42
CA SER A 581 15.38 -7.63 -14.70
C SER A 581 14.19 -7.59 -15.65
N ASP A 582 13.19 -8.46 -15.44
CA ASP A 582 11.98 -8.52 -16.26
C ASP A 582 10.86 -7.59 -15.73
N GLY A 583 11.11 -6.86 -14.63
CA GLY A 583 10.15 -5.98 -13.97
C GLY A 583 9.74 -6.43 -12.58
N LEU A 584 8.55 -5.99 -12.14
CA LEU A 584 7.85 -6.56 -10.99
C LEU A 584 7.17 -7.86 -11.43
N VAL A 585 7.53 -8.98 -10.83
CA VAL A 585 7.09 -10.32 -11.22
C VAL A 585 6.27 -10.95 -10.10
N PHE A 586 5.05 -11.32 -10.43
CA PHE A 586 4.13 -12.07 -9.58
C PHE A 586 4.04 -13.52 -10.06
N ASN A 587 4.64 -14.44 -9.33
CA ASN A 587 4.48 -15.87 -9.51
C ASN A 587 3.29 -16.37 -8.69
N ARG A 588 2.33 -17.03 -9.33
CA ARG A 588 1.07 -17.45 -8.70
C ARG A 588 1.17 -18.72 -7.85
N GLY A 589 2.35 -19.36 -7.72
CA GLY A 589 2.51 -20.59 -6.95
C GLY A 589 1.48 -21.64 -7.42
N TRP A 590 0.73 -22.25 -6.50
CA TRP A 590 -0.53 -22.91 -6.85
C TRP A 590 -1.68 -21.92 -6.84
N TYR A 591 -2.45 -21.86 -7.92
CA TYR A 591 -3.59 -20.97 -8.05
C TYR A 591 -4.82 -21.74 -8.51
N ALA A 592 -5.90 -21.61 -7.77
CA ALA A 592 -7.23 -22.10 -8.16
C ALA A 592 -8.23 -20.97 -8.03
N SER A 593 -9.15 -20.85 -8.99
CA SER A 593 -10.23 -19.86 -8.86
C SER A 593 -11.49 -20.33 -9.58
N THR A 594 -12.66 -20.03 -9.02
CA THR A 594 -13.96 -20.35 -9.60
C THR A 594 -14.87 -19.13 -9.53
N MET A 595 -15.17 -18.54 -10.69
CA MET A 595 -16.16 -17.48 -10.86
C MET A 595 -17.44 -18.08 -11.43
N ASP A 596 -18.51 -18.06 -10.64
CA ASP A 596 -19.85 -18.50 -11.03
C ASP A 596 -20.76 -17.29 -11.14
N ILE A 597 -21.15 -16.96 -12.36
CA ILE A 597 -22.00 -15.82 -12.72
C ILE A 597 -23.41 -16.34 -12.92
N GLY A 598 -24.31 -16.09 -11.97
CA GLY A 598 -25.71 -16.51 -12.06
C GLY A 598 -26.42 -15.93 -13.27
N ASN A 599 -26.17 -14.66 -13.61
CA ASN A 599 -26.82 -13.97 -14.73
C ASN A 599 -25.88 -13.03 -15.48
N VAL A 600 -25.66 -13.29 -16.78
CA VAL A 600 -25.12 -12.29 -17.70
C VAL A 600 -26.27 -11.45 -18.25
N ARG A 601 -26.40 -10.18 -17.89
CA ARG A 601 -27.53 -9.32 -18.26
C ARG A 601 -27.17 -8.28 -19.31
N LEU A 602 -28.11 -8.01 -20.22
CA LEU A 602 -28.06 -6.85 -21.11
C LEU A 602 -29.13 -5.82 -20.71
N GLY A 603 -28.74 -4.56 -20.65
CA GLY A 603 -29.59 -3.44 -20.27
C GLY A 603 -29.34 -3.00 -18.84
N ASP A 604 -30.40 -2.83 -18.06
CA ASP A 604 -30.31 -2.40 -16.66
C ASP A 604 -29.72 -3.50 -15.74
N LYS A 605 -28.97 -3.06 -14.73
CA LYS A 605 -28.30 -3.92 -13.74
C LYS A 605 -29.24 -4.91 -13.04
N GLN A 606 -30.46 -4.47 -12.68
CA GLN A 606 -31.38 -5.27 -11.87
C GLN A 606 -32.50 -5.91 -12.71
N SER A 607 -32.98 -5.20 -13.73
CA SER A 607 -34.16 -5.58 -14.52
C SER A 607 -33.85 -6.02 -15.94
N GLY A 608 -32.57 -5.98 -16.36
CA GLY A 608 -32.12 -6.43 -17.68
C GLY A 608 -32.35 -7.92 -17.93
N ASP A 609 -32.53 -8.27 -19.20
CA ASP A 609 -32.75 -9.65 -19.64
C ASP A 609 -31.47 -10.48 -19.44
N SER A 610 -31.61 -11.66 -18.81
CA SER A 610 -30.51 -12.60 -18.61
C SER A 610 -30.25 -13.42 -19.88
N LEU A 611 -28.99 -13.45 -20.31
CA LEU A 611 -28.43 -14.32 -21.33
C LEU A 611 -28.05 -15.71 -20.79
N GLY A 612 -28.18 -15.91 -19.47
CA GLY A 612 -27.93 -17.16 -18.77
C GLY A 612 -26.73 -17.10 -17.81
N ARG A 613 -26.33 -18.27 -17.30
CA ARG A 613 -25.29 -18.45 -16.29
C ARG A 613 -23.95 -18.81 -16.92
N VAL A 614 -22.85 -18.25 -16.43
CA VAL A 614 -21.48 -18.54 -16.90
C VAL A 614 -20.62 -19.00 -15.72
N VAL A 615 -19.89 -20.10 -15.87
CA VAL A 615 -18.92 -20.59 -14.89
C VAL A 615 -17.55 -20.60 -15.53
N LEU A 616 -16.58 -19.95 -14.87
CA LEU A 616 -15.18 -19.91 -15.25
C LEU A 616 -14.37 -20.46 -14.07
N SER A 617 -13.67 -21.57 -14.28
CA SER A 617 -12.72 -22.07 -13.29
C SER A 617 -11.33 -22.26 -13.89
N ARG A 618 -10.30 -22.04 -13.09
CA ARG A 618 -8.89 -22.10 -13.49
C ARG A 618 -8.11 -22.87 -12.43
N LEU A 619 -7.23 -23.76 -12.88
CA LEU A 619 -6.22 -24.39 -12.06
C LEU A 619 -4.86 -24.20 -12.73
N GLU A 620 -3.97 -23.50 -12.04
CA GLU A 620 -2.67 -23.06 -12.54
C GLU A 620 -1.55 -23.38 -11.54
N HIS A 621 -0.34 -23.61 -12.04
CA HIS A 621 0.85 -23.75 -11.21
C HIS A 621 2.06 -23.03 -11.81
N GLU A 622 2.69 -22.16 -11.03
CA GLU A 622 3.80 -21.29 -11.41
C GLU A 622 3.52 -20.45 -12.67
N SER A 623 2.26 -20.00 -12.83
CA SER A 623 1.93 -18.93 -13.77
C SER A 623 2.58 -17.63 -13.33
N THR A 624 3.06 -16.82 -14.26
CA THR A 624 3.69 -15.54 -13.95
C THR A 624 2.92 -14.37 -14.58
N LEU A 625 2.84 -13.26 -13.86
CA LEU A 625 2.45 -11.95 -14.36
C LEU A 625 3.64 -11.01 -14.11
N SER A 626 4.04 -10.21 -15.09
CA SER A 626 5.12 -9.25 -14.94
C SER A 626 4.75 -7.91 -15.53
N ILE A 627 5.23 -6.83 -14.89
CA ILE A 627 5.05 -5.44 -15.32
C ILE A 627 6.42 -4.77 -15.38
N SER A 628 6.76 -4.19 -16.52
CA SER A 628 8.04 -3.50 -16.75
C SER A 628 7.89 -2.30 -17.67
N SER A 629 8.96 -1.51 -17.80
CA SER A 629 9.09 -0.48 -18.83
C SER A 629 9.27 -1.10 -20.21
N GLY A 630 8.71 -0.50 -21.25
CA GLY A 630 9.00 -0.91 -22.64
C GLY A 630 7.92 -0.54 -23.64
N GLY A 631 6.70 -0.30 -23.16
CA GLY A 631 5.62 0.25 -23.97
C GLY A 631 5.22 -0.61 -25.17
N ALA A 632 4.41 -0.04 -26.07
CA ALA A 632 4.06 -0.64 -27.36
C ALA A 632 5.12 -0.34 -28.45
N GLY A 633 5.94 0.68 -28.24
CA GLY A 633 7.07 1.07 -29.09
C GLY A 633 6.68 1.49 -30.51
N GLY A 634 7.68 1.70 -31.35
CA GLY A 634 7.47 2.19 -32.73
C GLY A 634 6.85 1.15 -33.68
N VAL A 635 5.96 1.61 -34.57
CA VAL A 635 5.26 0.74 -35.54
C VAL A 635 5.31 1.29 -36.97
N CYS A 636 5.42 0.39 -37.95
CA CYS A 636 5.30 0.73 -39.37
C CYS A 636 3.86 0.54 -39.87
N ILE A 637 3.13 1.64 -40.08
CA ILE A 637 1.76 1.63 -40.61
C ILE A 637 1.78 1.55 -42.14
N GLY A 638 1.07 0.58 -42.71
CA GLY A 638 0.88 0.46 -44.16
C GLY A 638 2.12 -0.01 -44.94
N GLY A 639 3.16 -0.45 -44.24
CA GLY A 639 4.38 -1.03 -44.81
C GLY A 639 4.99 -2.10 -43.90
N SER A 640 6.28 -2.35 -44.07
CA SER A 640 7.09 -3.22 -43.23
C SER A 640 8.46 -2.59 -42.95
N GLY A 641 9.00 -2.85 -41.76
CA GLY A 641 10.28 -2.27 -41.32
C GLY A 641 10.28 -2.07 -39.81
N GLY A 642 11.45 -2.25 -39.18
CA GLY A 642 11.64 -2.05 -37.74
C GLY A 642 12.16 -0.65 -37.40
N ASP A 643 12.31 0.22 -38.40
CA ASP A 643 12.74 1.59 -38.22
C ASP A 643 12.10 2.50 -39.28
N SER A 644 12.21 3.82 -39.07
CA SER A 644 11.66 4.83 -39.97
C SER A 644 12.14 4.69 -41.43
N THR A 645 13.40 4.31 -41.63
CA THR A 645 13.99 4.22 -42.96
C THR A 645 13.44 3.04 -43.75
N SER A 646 13.43 1.85 -43.16
CA SER A 646 12.92 0.60 -43.75
C SER A 646 11.41 0.67 -43.96
N CYS A 647 10.67 1.28 -43.02
CA CYS A 647 9.25 1.54 -43.17
C CYS A 647 8.95 2.46 -44.37
N GLY A 648 9.70 3.55 -44.52
CA GLY A 648 9.55 4.45 -45.67
C GLY A 648 9.86 3.77 -47.01
N VAL A 649 10.87 2.89 -47.05
CA VAL A 649 11.24 2.14 -48.27
C VAL A 649 10.14 1.16 -48.69
N SER A 650 9.42 0.56 -47.75
CA SER A 650 8.30 -0.34 -48.04
C SER A 650 6.99 0.38 -48.38
N GLY A 651 7.00 1.72 -48.38
CA GLY A 651 5.82 2.54 -48.63
C GLY A 651 4.92 2.74 -47.41
N GLY A 652 5.38 2.34 -46.22
CA GLY A 652 4.72 2.60 -44.96
C GLY A 652 5.13 3.94 -44.32
N ARG A 653 4.44 4.27 -43.23
CA ARG A 653 4.76 5.40 -42.34
C ARG A 653 5.13 4.87 -40.97
N TRP A 654 6.25 5.32 -40.46
CA TRP A 654 6.68 5.03 -39.10
C TRP A 654 5.94 5.92 -38.12
N GLU A 655 5.38 5.31 -37.09
CA GLU A 655 4.94 5.98 -35.87
C GLU A 655 5.93 5.65 -34.78
N ASP A 656 6.51 6.70 -34.21
CA ASP A 656 7.33 6.60 -33.01
C ASP A 656 6.44 6.92 -31.81
N ARG A 657 6.35 5.99 -30.87
CA ARG A 657 5.53 6.12 -29.67
C ARG A 657 6.35 6.52 -28.44
N GLY A 658 7.64 6.76 -28.61
CA GLY A 658 8.56 7.13 -27.54
C GLY A 658 9.20 5.93 -26.85
N ASP A 659 9.97 6.24 -25.80
CA ASP A 659 10.77 5.26 -25.05
C ASP A 659 10.13 4.86 -23.71
N GLN A 660 9.19 5.66 -23.18
CA GLN A 660 8.34 5.30 -22.02
C GLN A 660 7.21 4.33 -22.43
N GLY A 661 6.40 3.90 -21.45
CA GLY A 661 5.28 2.97 -21.65
C GLY A 661 5.33 1.75 -20.74
N VAL A 662 4.19 1.05 -20.65
CA VAL A 662 4.04 -0.14 -19.79
C VAL A 662 4.07 -1.41 -20.64
N THR A 663 4.83 -2.40 -20.22
CA THR A 663 4.75 -3.76 -20.76
C THR A 663 4.21 -4.70 -19.70
N VAL A 664 3.16 -5.45 -20.03
CA VAL A 664 2.57 -6.49 -19.19
C VAL A 664 2.75 -7.84 -19.86
N ALA A 665 3.45 -8.75 -19.21
CA ALA A 665 3.64 -10.12 -19.70
C ALA A 665 3.00 -11.14 -18.75
N ILE A 666 2.14 -11.98 -19.30
CA ILE A 666 1.42 -13.06 -18.62
C ILE A 666 1.88 -14.38 -19.21
N ASN A 667 2.23 -15.33 -18.36
CA ASN A 667 2.49 -16.71 -18.75
C ASN A 667 1.61 -17.64 -17.89
N SER A 668 0.49 -18.10 -18.45
CA SER A 668 -0.46 -18.96 -17.76
C SER A 668 -0.14 -20.43 -18.00
N LYS A 669 0.30 -21.14 -16.97
CA LYS A 669 0.57 -22.59 -16.99
C LYS A 669 -0.59 -23.34 -16.35
N PHE A 670 -1.41 -23.97 -17.19
CA PHE A 670 -2.57 -24.71 -16.72
C PHE A 670 -2.23 -26.14 -16.34
N VAL A 671 -2.88 -26.63 -15.29
CA VAL A 671 -2.61 -27.97 -14.72
C VAL A 671 -3.81 -28.88 -14.89
N ASP A 672 -3.53 -30.13 -15.28
CA ASP A 672 -4.50 -31.22 -15.27
C ASP A 672 -4.48 -31.90 -13.89
N LYS A 673 -5.59 -31.79 -13.15
CA LYS A 673 -5.71 -32.34 -11.81
C LYS A 673 -5.49 -33.86 -11.75
N ASP A 674 -5.85 -34.60 -12.81
CA ASP A 674 -5.68 -36.06 -12.87
C ASP A 674 -4.21 -36.48 -13.06
N SER A 675 -3.34 -35.54 -13.42
CA SER A 675 -1.90 -35.78 -13.62
C SER A 675 -1.04 -35.53 -12.37
N LEU A 676 -1.63 -35.01 -11.30
CA LEU A 676 -0.94 -34.62 -10.08
C LEU A 676 -0.41 -35.81 -9.27
N THR A 677 0.72 -35.61 -8.60
CA THR A 677 1.20 -36.51 -7.54
C THR A 677 0.28 -36.47 -6.32
N ALA A 678 0.42 -37.43 -5.40
CA ALA A 678 -0.42 -37.49 -4.20
C ALA A 678 -0.28 -36.25 -3.29
N ASP A 679 0.93 -35.68 -3.22
CA ASP A 679 1.21 -34.52 -2.37
C ASP A 679 0.64 -33.23 -2.99
N GLU A 680 0.83 -33.04 -4.31
CA GLU A 680 0.23 -31.91 -5.04
C GLU A 680 -1.30 -31.97 -5.03
N LEU A 681 -1.87 -33.16 -5.21
CA LEU A 681 -3.31 -33.37 -5.12
C LEU A 681 -3.86 -33.05 -3.72
N ALA A 682 -3.09 -33.29 -2.66
CA ALA A 682 -3.48 -32.91 -1.30
C ALA A 682 -3.52 -31.38 -1.13
N ILE A 683 -2.54 -30.66 -1.69
CA ILE A 683 -2.50 -29.19 -1.71
C ILE A 683 -3.73 -28.64 -2.45
N VAL A 684 -3.97 -29.10 -3.69
CA VAL A 684 -5.11 -28.65 -4.51
C VAL A 684 -6.44 -28.98 -3.85
N ASN A 685 -6.59 -30.16 -3.26
CA ASN A 685 -7.83 -30.53 -2.54
C ASN A 685 -8.03 -29.74 -1.24
N GLY A 686 -6.97 -29.20 -0.64
CA GLY A 686 -7.04 -28.28 0.48
C GLY A 686 -7.46 -26.86 0.09
N MET A 687 -7.33 -26.49 -1.20
CA MET A 687 -7.86 -25.26 -1.77
C MET A 687 -9.30 -25.47 -2.25
N ASP A 688 -9.46 -26.24 -3.33
CA ASP A 688 -10.76 -26.60 -3.89
C ASP A 688 -10.73 -28.08 -4.38
N PRO A 689 -11.51 -28.98 -3.74
CA PRO A 689 -11.59 -30.38 -4.16
C PRO A 689 -12.19 -30.57 -5.56
N ASN A 690 -12.85 -29.55 -6.13
CA ASN A 690 -13.39 -29.55 -7.49
C ASN A 690 -12.57 -28.70 -8.47
N ALA A 691 -11.40 -28.19 -8.07
CA ALA A 691 -10.56 -27.35 -8.92
C ALA A 691 -10.26 -28.04 -10.27
N ASP A 692 -10.60 -27.35 -11.36
CA ASP A 692 -10.33 -27.77 -12.73
C ASP A 692 -10.32 -26.52 -13.62
N THR A 693 -9.74 -26.60 -14.82
CA THR A 693 -9.86 -25.53 -15.81
C THR A 693 -11.06 -25.76 -16.72
N ARG A 694 -12.06 -24.87 -16.62
CA ARG A 694 -13.35 -25.01 -17.29
C ARG A 694 -13.98 -23.68 -17.65
N ILE A 695 -14.67 -23.67 -18.79
CA ILE A 695 -15.57 -22.59 -19.19
C ILE A 695 -16.91 -23.20 -19.58
N ALA A 696 -17.98 -22.82 -18.90
CA ALA A 696 -19.33 -23.30 -19.18
C ALA A 696 -20.36 -22.16 -19.21
N TRP A 697 -21.11 -22.07 -20.31
CA TRP A 697 -22.25 -21.17 -20.44
C TRP A 697 -23.54 -21.98 -20.52
N TYR A 698 -24.44 -21.74 -19.57
CA TYR A 698 -25.79 -22.26 -19.49
C TYR A 698 -26.80 -21.23 -19.99
N ARG A 699 -27.73 -21.67 -20.84
CA ARG A 699 -28.84 -20.82 -21.32
C ARG A 699 -29.81 -20.48 -20.18
N PRO A 700 -30.68 -19.46 -20.32
CA PRO A 700 -31.70 -19.13 -19.32
C PRO A 700 -32.67 -20.27 -18.98
N ASP A 701 -32.80 -21.29 -19.84
CA ASP A 701 -33.58 -22.51 -19.59
C ASP A 701 -32.82 -23.56 -18.73
N GLY A 702 -31.64 -23.21 -18.20
CA GLY A 702 -30.78 -24.04 -17.36
C GLY A 702 -29.99 -25.11 -18.12
N LYS A 703 -30.13 -25.21 -19.45
CA LYS A 703 -29.41 -26.20 -20.26
C LYS A 703 -28.04 -25.66 -20.65
N VAL A 704 -27.02 -26.53 -20.61
CA VAL A 704 -25.67 -26.22 -21.14
C VAL A 704 -25.82 -25.71 -22.57
N GLY A 705 -25.37 -24.49 -22.84
CA GLY A 705 -25.28 -23.90 -24.17
C GLY A 705 -23.96 -24.25 -24.82
N ILE A 706 -22.87 -23.84 -24.18
CA ILE A 706 -21.47 -24.06 -24.57
C ILE A 706 -20.71 -24.56 -23.34
N GLU A 707 -19.88 -25.58 -23.50
CA GLU A 707 -19.01 -26.07 -22.43
C GLU A 707 -17.70 -26.57 -23.02
N ALA A 708 -16.60 -26.14 -22.41
CA ALA A 708 -15.24 -26.61 -22.62
C ALA A 708 -14.68 -27.02 -21.25
N VAL A 709 -14.25 -28.29 -21.14
CA VAL A 709 -13.72 -28.92 -19.92
C VAL A 709 -12.47 -29.68 -20.30
N GLY A 710 -11.45 -29.61 -19.45
CA GLY A 710 -10.27 -30.47 -19.55
C GLY A 710 -9.26 -29.96 -20.57
N ILE A 711 -8.13 -29.48 -20.04
CA ILE A 711 -6.90 -29.27 -20.79
C ILE A 711 -5.94 -30.37 -20.35
N SER A 712 -5.34 -31.08 -21.31
CA SER A 712 -4.12 -31.84 -21.05
C SER A 712 -3.04 -30.89 -20.52
N THR A 713 -2.12 -31.38 -19.67
CA THR A 713 -0.98 -30.59 -19.18
C THR A 713 -0.35 -29.75 -20.29
N ASN A 714 -0.32 -28.43 -20.10
CA ASN A 714 0.36 -27.50 -20.99
C ASN A 714 1.39 -26.70 -20.18
N ASP A 715 2.53 -27.34 -19.92
CA ASP A 715 3.66 -26.77 -19.16
C ASP A 715 4.24 -25.50 -19.82
N LYS A 716 3.94 -25.31 -21.11
CA LYS A 716 4.37 -24.18 -21.95
C LYS A 716 3.35 -23.05 -22.00
N GLY A 717 2.16 -23.30 -21.47
CA GLY A 717 1.14 -22.32 -21.15
C GLY A 717 0.55 -21.54 -22.33
N LEU A 718 -0.11 -20.44 -21.95
CA LEU A 718 -0.50 -19.32 -22.79
C LEU A 718 0.37 -18.13 -22.38
N THR A 719 1.18 -17.63 -23.30
CA THR A 719 1.94 -16.39 -23.10
C THR A 719 1.21 -15.23 -23.78
N VAL A 720 0.97 -14.15 -23.06
CA VAL A 720 0.41 -12.90 -23.56
C VAL A 720 1.32 -11.77 -23.13
N GLU A 721 1.89 -11.05 -24.08
CA GLU A 721 2.68 -9.85 -23.85
C GLU A 721 1.91 -8.65 -24.44
N LEU A 722 1.70 -7.62 -23.63
CA LEU A 722 0.97 -6.41 -23.96
C LEU A 722 1.91 -5.22 -23.72
N GLY A 723 2.37 -4.60 -24.79
CA GLY A 723 3.00 -3.28 -24.73
C GLY A 723 1.94 -2.19 -24.84
N LEU A 724 1.95 -1.21 -23.95
CA LEU A 724 0.93 -0.17 -23.79
C LEU A 724 1.59 1.20 -23.81
N ASP A 725 1.16 2.05 -24.76
CA ASP A 725 1.56 3.46 -24.84
C ASP A 725 0.35 4.39 -24.93
N VAL A 726 0.53 5.63 -24.48
CA VAL A 726 -0.35 6.76 -24.80
C VAL A 726 0.37 7.60 -25.85
N ALA A 727 -0.13 7.59 -27.09
CA ALA A 727 0.55 8.21 -28.21
C ALA A 727 -0.42 8.96 -29.13
N GLU A 728 0.10 9.97 -29.84
CA GLU A 728 -0.62 10.60 -30.94
C GLU A 728 -0.98 9.60 -32.03
N THR A 729 -2.17 9.75 -32.61
CA THR A 729 -2.72 8.83 -33.59
C THR A 729 -3.22 9.57 -34.82
N VAL A 730 -3.29 8.85 -35.93
CA VAL A 730 -3.74 9.44 -37.19
C VAL A 730 -5.09 8.87 -37.55
N VAL A 731 -6.11 9.68 -37.29
CA VAL A 731 -7.49 9.39 -37.68
C VAL A 731 -7.81 10.12 -38.99
N LYS A 732 -8.47 9.41 -39.90
CA LYS A 732 -9.04 9.99 -41.11
C LYS A 732 -10.52 9.70 -41.17
N ASP A 733 -11.31 10.71 -41.49
CA ASP A 733 -12.75 10.58 -41.71
C ASP A 733 -13.15 11.27 -43.03
N VAL A 734 -14.31 10.87 -43.56
CA VAL A 734 -14.87 11.40 -44.79
C VAL A 734 -15.68 12.65 -44.46
N ASP A 735 -15.23 13.79 -44.96
CA ASP A 735 -16.01 15.03 -44.84
C ASP A 735 -17.31 14.88 -45.64
N GLN A 736 -18.44 14.93 -44.94
CA GLN A 736 -19.77 14.75 -45.54
C GLN A 736 -20.14 15.89 -46.51
N ALA A 737 -19.46 17.04 -46.45
CA ALA A 737 -19.72 18.18 -47.32
C ALA A 737 -19.14 18.00 -48.73
N ASP A 738 -17.95 17.40 -48.85
CA ASP A 738 -17.24 17.25 -50.14
C ASP A 738 -16.90 15.78 -50.49
N GLY A 739 -17.14 14.84 -49.59
CA GLY A 739 -16.89 13.41 -49.76
C GLY A 739 -15.41 13.04 -49.75
N LEU A 740 -14.51 13.95 -49.35
CA LEU A 740 -13.07 13.70 -49.32
C LEU A 740 -12.64 13.16 -47.97
N LEU A 741 -11.69 12.23 -48.01
CA LEU A 741 -11.01 11.74 -46.81
C LEU A 741 -10.06 12.83 -46.29
N LYS A 742 -10.31 13.31 -45.08
CA LYS A 742 -9.52 14.34 -44.38
C LYS A 742 -8.95 13.79 -43.08
N ARG A 743 -7.92 14.43 -42.54
CA ARG A 743 -7.37 14.06 -41.22
C ARG A 743 -8.20 14.74 -40.14
N VAL A 744 -8.52 14.02 -39.07
CA VAL A 744 -9.09 14.62 -37.86
C VAL A 744 -7.95 15.20 -37.04
N LEU A 745 -8.03 16.50 -36.70
CA LEU A 745 -7.14 17.17 -35.76
C LEU A 745 -7.95 17.76 -34.62
N LEU A 746 -7.32 17.94 -33.47
CA LEU A 746 -7.86 18.72 -32.36
C LEU A 746 -7.37 20.16 -32.50
N ASP A 747 -8.28 21.12 -32.41
CA ASP A 747 -7.92 22.53 -32.30
C ASP A 747 -7.35 22.87 -30.91
N PRO A 748 -6.80 24.08 -30.68
CA PRO A 748 -6.27 24.46 -29.36
C PRO A 748 -7.30 24.46 -28.20
N THR A 749 -8.58 24.23 -28.49
CA THR A 749 -9.66 24.07 -27.49
C THR A 749 -10.11 22.61 -27.33
N GLY A 750 -9.44 21.67 -27.98
CA GLY A 750 -9.73 20.23 -27.93
C GLY A 750 -10.93 19.80 -28.77
N GLN A 751 -11.38 20.62 -29.74
CA GLN A 751 -12.48 20.27 -30.63
C GLN A 751 -11.97 19.66 -31.94
N GLU A 752 -12.66 18.63 -32.43
CA GLU A 752 -12.30 17.95 -33.67
C GLU A 752 -12.60 18.79 -34.91
N GLU A 753 -11.63 18.86 -35.82
CA GLU A 753 -11.76 19.50 -37.12
C GLU A 753 -11.22 18.57 -38.22
N LEU A 754 -12.00 18.42 -39.29
CA LEU A 754 -11.56 17.73 -40.51
C LEU A 754 -10.67 18.64 -41.35
N VAL A 755 -9.38 18.33 -41.38
CA VAL A 755 -8.34 19.11 -42.05
C VAL A 755 -7.86 18.37 -43.31
N ALA A 756 -7.87 19.07 -44.44
CA ALA A 756 -7.33 18.53 -45.68
C ALA A 756 -5.80 18.37 -45.60
N ASP A 757 -5.25 17.35 -46.24
CA ASP A 757 -3.80 17.05 -46.21
C ASP A 757 -2.93 18.27 -46.62
N ALA A 758 -3.44 19.17 -47.48
CA ALA A 758 -2.75 20.38 -47.91
C ALA A 758 -2.61 21.46 -46.81
N ASP A 759 -3.54 21.49 -45.85
CA ASP A 759 -3.60 22.49 -44.78
C ASP A 759 -2.97 21.99 -43.47
N LEU A 760 -2.69 20.68 -43.37
CA LEU A 760 -2.18 19.99 -42.19
C LEU A 760 -0.96 20.71 -41.56
N ALA A 761 0.07 21.01 -42.35
CA ALA A 761 1.27 21.66 -41.86
C ALA A 761 1.00 23.06 -41.25
N SER A 762 0.04 23.80 -41.83
CA SER A 762 -0.33 25.13 -41.32
C SER A 762 -1.15 25.05 -40.03
N LYS A 763 -2.02 24.04 -39.92
CA LYS A 763 -2.85 23.80 -38.73
C LYS A 763 -2.01 23.33 -37.55
N LEU A 764 -1.13 22.35 -37.74
CA LEU A 764 -0.19 21.89 -36.70
C LEU A 764 0.70 23.05 -36.21
N ALA A 765 1.22 23.88 -37.13
CA ALA A 765 1.99 25.08 -36.76
C ALA A 765 1.18 26.15 -36.01
N SER A 766 -0.15 26.07 -36.04
CA SER A 766 -1.08 26.97 -35.33
C SER A 766 -1.55 26.39 -33.99
N GLY A 767 -0.98 25.28 -33.53
CA GLY A 767 -1.29 24.64 -32.26
C GLY A 767 -2.39 23.57 -32.32
N TYR A 768 -2.77 23.10 -33.51
CA TYR A 768 -3.59 21.90 -33.63
C TYR A 768 -2.74 20.66 -33.33
N THR A 769 -3.33 19.65 -32.72
CA THR A 769 -2.67 18.37 -32.39
C THR A 769 -3.39 17.20 -33.05
N ASN A 770 -2.69 16.07 -33.17
CA ASN A 770 -3.36 14.83 -33.52
C ASN A 770 -4.16 14.33 -32.30
N PRO A 771 -5.29 13.62 -32.50
CA PRO A 771 -5.93 12.90 -31.42
C PRO A 771 -4.93 11.96 -30.74
N VAL A 772 -5.00 11.86 -29.43
CA VAL A 772 -4.20 10.91 -28.65
C VAL A 772 -5.02 9.65 -28.44
N GLY A 773 -4.37 8.50 -28.45
CA GLY A 773 -5.01 7.21 -28.27
C GLY A 773 -4.12 6.24 -27.51
N PHE A 774 -4.77 5.18 -27.08
CA PHE A 774 -4.12 4.09 -26.39
C PHE A 774 -3.62 3.07 -27.40
N ALA A 775 -2.31 2.94 -27.51
CA ALA A 775 -1.65 2.00 -28.39
C ALA A 775 -1.30 0.72 -27.62
N VAL A 776 -1.67 -0.42 -28.20
CA VAL A 776 -1.46 -1.75 -27.66
C VAL A 776 -0.73 -2.59 -28.69
N ASP A 777 0.50 -3.00 -28.40
CA ASP A 777 1.16 -4.11 -29.10
C ASP A 777 0.90 -5.39 -28.31
N THR A 778 0.27 -6.37 -28.95
CA THR A 778 -0.09 -7.64 -28.34
C THR A 778 0.62 -8.77 -29.05
N LYS A 779 1.28 -9.62 -28.28
CA LYS A 779 1.84 -10.89 -28.73
C LYS A 779 1.25 -12.02 -27.91
N ILE A 780 0.60 -12.97 -28.57
CA ILE A 780 0.00 -14.16 -27.94
C ILE A 780 0.70 -15.38 -28.51
N GLU A 781 1.25 -16.22 -27.64
CA GLU A 781 1.94 -17.45 -28.01
C GLU A 781 1.44 -18.63 -27.19
N PHE A 782 1.30 -19.78 -27.84
CA PHE A 782 1.05 -21.03 -27.14
C PHE A 782 1.63 -22.19 -27.95
N GLU A 783 2.27 -23.13 -27.25
CA GLU A 783 2.88 -24.30 -27.89
C GLU A 783 1.81 -25.27 -28.38
N GLN A 784 0.77 -25.50 -27.58
CA GLN A 784 -0.32 -26.39 -27.93
C GLN A 784 -1.63 -25.97 -27.23
N LEU A 785 -2.71 -25.86 -28.01
CA LEU A 785 -4.08 -25.72 -27.49
C LEU A 785 -4.93 -26.90 -27.99
N ASN A 786 -5.36 -27.75 -27.06
CA ASN A 786 -6.24 -28.87 -27.32
C ASN A 786 -7.67 -28.52 -26.90
N ILE A 787 -8.61 -28.62 -27.83
CA ILE A 787 -10.03 -28.49 -27.57
C ILE A 787 -10.66 -29.88 -27.80
N ASP A 788 -10.96 -30.62 -26.72
CA ASP A 788 -11.57 -31.97 -26.80
C ASP A 788 -12.91 -31.90 -27.54
N ARG A 789 -13.82 -31.04 -27.08
CA ARG A 789 -15.09 -30.80 -27.77
C ARG A 789 -15.65 -29.42 -27.45
N ILE A 790 -16.31 -28.82 -28.43
CA ILE A 790 -17.25 -27.73 -28.21
C ILE A 790 -18.62 -28.25 -28.62
N ASN A 791 -19.51 -28.39 -27.64
CA ASN A 791 -20.89 -28.78 -27.89
C ASN A 791 -21.74 -27.53 -28.05
N MET A 792 -22.56 -27.49 -29.10
CA MET A 792 -23.73 -26.59 -29.13
C MET A 792 -24.98 -27.40 -28.89
N ASN A 793 -25.77 -26.94 -27.93
CA ASN A 793 -26.96 -27.65 -27.48
C ASN A 793 -28.22 -26.96 -28.03
N HIS A 794 -28.86 -27.58 -29.03
CA HIS A 794 -30.06 -27.00 -29.65
C HIS A 794 -31.32 -27.34 -28.84
N HIS A 795 -32.25 -26.39 -28.73
CA HIS A 795 -33.43 -26.52 -27.87
C HIS A 795 -34.37 -27.70 -28.24
N VAL A 796 -34.32 -28.21 -29.48
CA VAL A 796 -35.08 -29.39 -29.96
C VAL A 796 -34.21 -30.61 -30.32
N GLY A 797 -32.88 -30.52 -30.23
CA GLY A 797 -31.97 -31.48 -30.90
C GLY A 797 -30.97 -32.21 -30.01
N GLY A 798 -30.82 -31.80 -28.75
CA GLY A 798 -29.74 -32.29 -27.87
C GLY A 798 -28.37 -31.71 -28.24
N ALA A 799 -27.33 -32.14 -27.54
CA ALA A 799 -25.98 -31.63 -27.72
C ALA A 799 -25.41 -32.18 -29.03
N GLN A 800 -24.98 -31.30 -29.92
CA GLN A 800 -24.25 -31.66 -31.13
C GLN A 800 -22.84 -31.07 -31.03
N PRO A 801 -21.77 -31.87 -31.17
CA PRO A 801 -20.41 -31.35 -31.21
C PRO A 801 -20.24 -30.53 -32.49
N ILE A 802 -19.79 -29.28 -32.37
CA ILE A 802 -19.43 -28.43 -33.52
C ILE A 802 -17.97 -28.65 -33.89
N PHE A 803 -17.11 -28.70 -32.87
CA PHE A 803 -15.70 -29.03 -33.01
C PHE A 803 -15.40 -30.20 -32.08
N TYR A 804 -14.61 -31.14 -32.57
CA TYR A 804 -14.14 -32.30 -31.81
C TYR A 804 -12.66 -32.52 -32.12
N GLY A 805 -11.83 -32.61 -31.09
CA GLY A 805 -10.39 -32.86 -31.19
C GLY A 805 -9.64 -31.81 -32.01
N ALA A 806 -9.91 -30.53 -31.81
CA ALA A 806 -9.12 -29.47 -32.45
C ALA A 806 -7.80 -29.28 -31.68
N GLN A 807 -6.69 -29.34 -32.41
CA GLN A 807 -5.35 -29.16 -31.86
C GLN A 807 -4.66 -28.06 -32.67
N PHE A 808 -4.27 -27.00 -31.98
CA PHE A 808 -3.48 -25.91 -32.55
C PHE A 808 -2.08 -25.99 -31.97
N GLU A 809 -1.04 -25.97 -32.80
CA GLU A 809 0.35 -26.13 -32.37
C GLU A 809 1.21 -24.96 -32.85
N ASN A 810 2.17 -24.53 -32.01
CA ASN A 810 3.16 -23.49 -32.29
C ASN A 810 2.53 -22.20 -32.86
N VAL A 811 1.47 -21.73 -32.22
CA VAL A 811 0.77 -20.52 -32.66
C VAL A 811 1.44 -19.29 -32.05
N SER A 812 1.72 -18.31 -32.89
CA SER A 812 2.16 -16.97 -32.50
C SER A 812 1.30 -15.96 -33.24
N LEU A 813 0.56 -15.15 -32.50
CA LEU A 813 -0.30 -14.09 -33.00
C LEU A 813 0.30 -12.76 -32.55
N ARG A 814 0.42 -11.82 -33.48
CA ARG A 814 0.76 -10.43 -33.17
C ARG A 814 -0.34 -9.52 -33.68
N ALA A 815 -0.75 -8.58 -32.85
CA ALA A 815 -1.70 -7.54 -33.19
C ALA A 815 -1.18 -6.21 -32.65
N ASN A 816 -1.22 -5.17 -33.47
CA ASN A 816 -0.92 -3.82 -33.04
C ASN A 816 -2.19 -3.01 -33.24
N ILE A 817 -2.79 -2.57 -32.15
CA ILE A 817 -4.09 -1.90 -32.11
C ILE A 817 -3.86 -0.53 -31.51
N THR A 818 -4.44 0.49 -32.11
CA THR A 818 -4.48 1.82 -31.49
C THR A 818 -5.93 2.22 -31.37
N ALA A 819 -6.42 2.28 -30.14
CA ALA A 819 -7.75 2.76 -29.82
C ALA A 819 -7.67 4.27 -29.64
N THR A 820 -8.21 5.01 -30.61
CA THR A 820 -8.31 6.48 -30.50
C THR A 820 -9.73 6.84 -30.15
N PRO A 821 -9.96 7.44 -28.99
CA PRO A 821 -11.26 8.00 -28.70
C PRO A 821 -11.53 9.21 -29.59
N ILE A 822 -12.60 9.14 -30.38
CA ILE A 822 -13.06 10.21 -31.28
C ILE A 822 -14.57 10.37 -31.13
N ARG A 823 -15.07 11.60 -31.29
CA ARG A 823 -16.47 11.98 -31.06
C ARG A 823 -17.40 11.76 -32.24
#